data_AF-A0AAD1PZV3-F1
#
_entry.id   AF-A0AAD1PZV3-F1
#
_cell.length_a   1.000
_cell.length_b   1.000
_cell.length_c   1.000
_cell.angle_alpha   90.00
_cell.angle_beta   90.00
_cell.angle_gamma   90.00
#
_symmetry.space_group_name_H-M   'P 1'
#
loop_
_entity.id
_entity.type
_entity.pdbx_description
1 polymer ?
#
loop_
_entity_poly.entity_id
_entity_poly.type
_entity_poly.pdbx_seq_one_letter_code
_entity_poly.pdbx_strand_id
1 'polypeptide(L)'
;MNWMRYIAVALINAFGVVVGIILVPAPSTLAQSSPTDLNLEYRINDSGVQFQGFEAGTNGNSNTETTEVTPKSLEELYQLQDLIKAELKKVSSPPDINSNLEVWQYQLQLKQYETLVKANRQVEAQIKFEEKTLETWNQVIKIATKAANFGKQSETNTIEDWETAQQLWIQAIDTLRKIPKESFLSSKAIDKTVEYQGYLAIATYQRALIQQSQQQQPEKPQTISPVSVANPQFPGFKLYGDTNRDGIVNEQDQQRPEQWSLSLGPLILFNNDDDDVNGLPDWRDKIVNGAEDEKDLALVHFKVNPEYKGSELFLTVDEAAQPYINIFQQTSTGWKAIDLSGATPLEFSSDIVLGVEAKQFANSNWSGLVNLKAIARKQGIVTATDTISMGVAPWIMSDNTESVSEVHISDRGDNQTIIKDVKTIVEKTGAKVKVTPGETLWMQGTQEIGYVQFPKPEGLEQYPVVLKGNRSEESDDYAKSLMNQNFGWFEVGKPRQLDAFNQWADWYNNLAVTPALPDYPLGRIYYGTADNVSLNPEVVEFLKAQKVQGDPVAIDTSWLMLRHVDEIINFIPSASGEPLMLIASPEEGVKLLKELEKQGYEGAAINRGLSTQTTVRATLNNQLLIQHNLNLQKQKIEPLINQLKTEFNLRNDQIIRVPALFSYSGYAWWPNLINSVYVNGELLVSNPKGALIDGRDYTQEDFKRRVAVAGININFLDDEYYQELQGNIYSATNTTHVGNEQPFWQDIP
;
A
#
# COMPACT_ATOMS: atom_id res chain seq x y z
N MET A 1 -4.39 7.80 -19.89
CA MET A 1 -4.96 9.03 -19.29
C MET A 1 -6.46 9.07 -19.55
N ASN A 2 -7.28 8.48 -18.68
CA ASN A 2 -8.67 8.90 -18.54
C ASN A 2 -8.68 9.90 -17.39
N TRP A 3 -8.86 11.18 -17.69
CA TRP A 3 -9.01 12.21 -16.68
C TRP A 3 -10.26 11.90 -15.86
N MET A 4 -10.12 11.68 -14.54
CA MET A 4 -11.25 11.70 -13.62
C MET A 4 -11.90 13.09 -13.75
N ARG A 5 -13.11 13.12 -14.30
CA ARG A 5 -13.89 14.35 -14.40
C ARG A 5 -14.49 14.61 -13.02
N TYR A 6 -14.10 15.70 -12.38
CA TYR A 6 -14.77 16.17 -11.17
C TYR A 6 -15.92 17.09 -11.58
N ILE A 7 -17.08 16.91 -10.96
CA ILE A 7 -18.19 17.84 -11.10
C ILE A 7 -18.16 18.75 -9.88
N ALA A 8 -17.95 20.04 -10.11
CA ALA A 8 -18.05 21.07 -9.09
C ALA A 8 -19.52 21.29 -8.76
N VAL A 9 -19.95 20.87 -7.57
CA VAL A 9 -21.32 21.08 -7.08
C VAL A 9 -21.31 22.25 -6.11
N ALA A 10 -22.00 23.33 -6.46
CA ALA A 10 -22.20 24.47 -5.59
C ALA A 10 -23.26 24.14 -4.53
N LEU A 11 -22.88 24.20 -3.26
CA LEU A 11 -23.78 24.11 -2.12
C LEU A 11 -24.46 25.47 -1.95
N ILE A 12 -25.78 25.51 -2.04
CA ILE A 12 -26.57 26.73 -1.98
C ILE A 12 -27.43 26.70 -0.72
N ASN A 13 -27.43 27.79 0.06
CA ASN A 13 -28.28 27.89 1.25
C ASN A 13 -29.74 28.21 0.86
N ALA A 14 -30.66 28.21 1.84
CA ALA A 14 -32.09 28.45 1.63
C ALA A 14 -32.44 29.79 0.94
N PHE A 15 -31.48 30.71 0.79
CA PHE A 15 -31.64 32.03 0.16
C PHE A 15 -30.99 32.14 -1.24
N GLY A 16 -30.52 31.02 -1.82
CA GLY A 16 -29.93 31.05 -3.16
C GLY A 16 -28.45 31.47 -3.20
N VAL A 17 -27.76 31.53 -2.05
CA VAL A 17 -26.34 31.94 -1.96
C VAL A 17 -25.43 30.72 -1.88
N VAL A 18 -24.39 30.68 -2.72
CA VAL A 18 -23.37 29.63 -2.71
C VAL A 18 -22.52 29.72 -1.43
N VAL A 19 -22.59 28.68 -0.60
CA VAL A 19 -21.88 28.57 0.69
C VAL A 19 -20.68 27.60 0.64
N GLY A 20 -20.49 26.89 -0.47
CA GLY A 20 -19.31 26.07 -0.72
C GLY A 20 -19.35 25.41 -2.08
N ILE A 21 -18.21 24.94 -2.56
CA ILE A 21 -18.12 24.11 -3.77
C ILE A 21 -17.44 22.81 -3.37
N ILE A 22 -18.13 21.69 -3.59
CA ILE A 22 -17.55 20.36 -3.40
C ILE A 22 -17.22 19.74 -4.75
N LEU A 23 -16.03 19.16 -4.86
CA LEU A 23 -15.59 18.43 -6.04
C LEU A 23 -15.99 16.97 -5.86
N VAL A 24 -17.06 16.57 -6.53
CA VAL A 24 -17.49 15.18 -6.52
C VAL A 24 -16.80 14.46 -7.67
N PRO A 25 -16.03 13.38 -7.41
CA PRO A 25 -15.45 12.58 -8.49
C PRO A 25 -16.59 11.95 -9.30
N ALA A 26 -16.67 12.24 -10.60
CA ALA A 26 -17.58 11.50 -11.46
C ALA A 26 -17.02 10.08 -11.65
N PRO A 27 -17.78 9.03 -11.33
CA PRO A 27 -17.26 7.67 -11.37
C PRO A 27 -16.89 7.26 -12.79
N SER A 28 -15.68 6.74 -12.97
CA SER A 28 -15.21 6.16 -14.23
C SER A 28 -15.43 4.64 -14.28
N THR A 29 -16.55 4.13 -13.79
CA THR A 29 -16.97 2.74 -14.02
C THR A 29 -18.48 2.61 -13.87
N LEU A 30 -19.18 2.61 -15.00
CA LEU A 30 -20.52 2.06 -15.11
C LEU A 30 -20.46 0.54 -14.90
N ALA A 31 -21.23 0.06 -13.92
CA ALA A 31 -21.71 -1.30 -13.66
C ALA A 31 -20.98 -2.49 -14.33
N GLN A 32 -20.57 -3.45 -13.49
CA GLN A 32 -20.33 -4.83 -13.90
C GLN A 32 -21.54 -5.33 -14.71
N SER A 33 -21.27 -5.90 -15.88
CA SER A 33 -22.24 -6.69 -16.63
C SER A 33 -22.67 -7.88 -15.77
N SER A 34 -23.97 -8.02 -15.50
CA SER A 34 -24.52 -9.33 -15.19
C SER A 34 -24.24 -10.26 -16.38
N PRO A 35 -23.84 -11.53 -16.16
CA PRO A 35 -23.77 -12.50 -17.22
C PRO A 35 -25.20 -12.84 -17.63
N THR A 36 -25.70 -12.11 -18.61
CA THR A 36 -26.85 -12.53 -19.39
C THR A 36 -26.32 -12.82 -20.78
N ASP A 37 -26.17 -14.12 -21.07
CA ASP A 37 -26.13 -14.62 -22.44
C ASP A 37 -27.33 -14.02 -23.19
N LEU A 38 -27.09 -12.99 -24.00
CA LEU A 38 -27.94 -12.52 -25.10
C LEU A 38 -27.16 -11.41 -25.81
N ASN A 39 -26.19 -11.80 -26.65
CA ASN A 39 -25.66 -10.93 -27.70
C ASN A 39 -26.80 -10.64 -28.70
N LEU A 40 -27.61 -9.63 -28.40
CA LEU A 40 -28.59 -9.05 -29.32
C LEU A 40 -27.91 -7.93 -30.11
N GLU A 41 -27.07 -8.31 -31.09
CA GLU A 41 -26.68 -7.37 -32.16
C GLU A 41 -27.93 -7.10 -33.01
N TYR A 42 -28.50 -5.90 -32.84
CA TYR A 42 -29.65 -5.45 -33.60
C TYR A 42 -29.18 -4.82 -34.91
N ARG A 43 -29.42 -5.50 -36.03
CA ARG A 43 -29.20 -4.97 -37.38
C ARG A 43 -30.39 -5.28 -38.27
N ILE A 44 -31.32 -4.32 -38.39
CA ILE A 44 -32.46 -4.43 -39.32
C ILE A 44 -31.98 -4.68 -40.76
N ASN A 45 -30.81 -4.15 -41.11
CA ASN A 45 -30.21 -4.29 -42.45
C ASN A 45 -29.78 -5.73 -42.81
N ASP A 46 -29.42 -6.58 -41.84
CA ASP A 46 -29.07 -7.98 -42.13
C ASP A 46 -30.29 -8.83 -42.50
N SER A 47 -31.49 -8.31 -42.21
CA SER A 47 -32.77 -8.89 -42.61
C SER A 47 -33.22 -8.47 -44.02
N GLY A 48 -32.73 -7.34 -44.56
CA GLY A 48 -33.08 -6.88 -45.91
C GLY A 48 -34.50 -6.31 -46.07
N VAL A 49 -35.16 -5.86 -44.99
CA VAL A 49 -36.52 -5.32 -45.01
C VAL A 49 -36.49 -3.79 -45.16
N GLN A 50 -37.24 -3.25 -46.13
CA GLN A 50 -37.39 -1.80 -46.34
C GLN A 50 -38.79 -1.35 -45.93
N PHE A 51 -38.87 -0.36 -45.05
CA PHE A 51 -40.15 0.22 -44.61
C PHE A 51 -40.35 1.58 -45.28
N GLN A 52 -41.44 1.75 -46.04
CA GLN A 52 -41.85 3.07 -46.52
C GLN A 52 -42.54 3.84 -45.38
N GLY A 53 -41.97 4.99 -44.99
CA GLY A 53 -42.68 5.98 -44.16
C GLY A 53 -42.15 6.24 -42.74
N PHE A 54 -40.95 5.78 -42.37
CA PHE A 54 -40.35 6.18 -41.08
C PHE A 54 -39.74 7.58 -41.21
N GLU A 55 -40.57 8.63 -41.24
CA GLU A 55 -40.10 10.01 -41.19
C GLU A 55 -39.63 10.33 -39.75
N ALA A 56 -38.33 10.15 -39.50
CA ALA A 56 -37.68 10.82 -38.38
C ALA A 56 -37.70 12.33 -38.68
N GLY A 57 -38.63 13.05 -38.06
CA GLY A 57 -38.96 14.43 -38.41
C GLY A 57 -37.75 15.35 -38.53
N THR A 58 -37.35 15.66 -39.78
CA THR A 58 -36.69 16.91 -40.18
C THR A 58 -36.89 17.11 -41.70
N ASN A 59 -37.19 18.35 -42.09
CA ASN A 59 -37.67 18.77 -43.40
C ASN A 59 -36.70 18.51 -44.58
N GLY A 60 -37.24 17.91 -45.64
CA GLY A 60 -37.05 18.36 -47.03
C GLY A 60 -35.86 17.84 -47.84
N ASN A 61 -36.00 16.69 -48.50
CA ASN A 61 -35.83 16.52 -49.95
C ASN A 61 -36.03 15.04 -50.36
N SER A 62 -36.77 14.82 -51.44
CA SER A 62 -37.02 13.50 -52.01
C SER A 62 -35.81 12.97 -52.77
N ASN A 63 -34.93 12.25 -52.07
CA ASN A 63 -34.06 11.23 -52.62
C ASN A 63 -34.21 9.99 -51.73
N THR A 64 -34.52 8.84 -52.34
CA THR A 64 -34.59 7.54 -51.66
C THR A 64 -33.20 7.11 -51.18
N GLU A 65 -32.79 7.63 -50.03
CA GLU A 65 -31.76 7.02 -49.18
C GLU A 65 -32.44 6.05 -48.22
N THR A 66 -31.92 4.84 -48.14
CA THR A 66 -32.31 3.85 -47.14
C THR A 66 -31.88 4.36 -45.76
N THR A 67 -32.78 4.98 -45.03
CA THR A 67 -32.55 5.44 -43.66
C THR A 67 -32.55 4.24 -42.70
N GLU A 68 -31.44 4.05 -41.97
CA GLU A 68 -31.35 3.09 -40.88
C GLU A 68 -32.33 3.45 -39.76
N VAL A 69 -33.36 2.63 -39.56
CA VAL A 69 -34.29 2.79 -38.43
C VAL A 69 -33.65 2.20 -37.18
N THR A 70 -33.02 3.06 -36.37
CA THR A 70 -32.50 2.68 -35.04
C THR A 70 -33.36 3.35 -33.98
N PRO A 71 -34.30 2.63 -33.33
CA PRO A 71 -35.12 3.18 -32.26
C PRO A 71 -34.26 3.71 -31.12
N LYS A 72 -34.59 4.89 -30.61
CA LYS A 72 -33.89 5.56 -29.50
C LYS A 72 -34.73 5.65 -28.22
N SER A 73 -35.96 5.14 -28.27
CA SER A 73 -36.89 5.15 -27.14
C SER A 73 -37.82 3.93 -27.17
N LEU A 74 -38.41 3.62 -26.00
CA LEU A 74 -39.43 2.58 -25.88
C LEU A 74 -40.66 2.89 -26.73
N GLU A 75 -41.02 4.16 -26.90
CA GLU A 75 -42.12 4.60 -27.77
C GLU A 75 -41.83 4.29 -29.25
N GLU A 76 -40.61 4.57 -29.71
CA GLU A 76 -40.17 4.23 -31.07
C GLU A 76 -40.12 2.72 -31.31
N LEU A 77 -39.81 1.91 -30.28
CA LEU A 77 -39.89 0.45 -30.39
C LEU A 77 -41.33 -0.04 -30.60
N TYR A 78 -42.32 0.52 -29.91
CA TYR A 78 -43.73 0.18 -30.16
C TYR A 78 -44.18 0.61 -31.55
N GLN A 79 -43.81 1.81 -32.00
CA GLN A 79 -44.12 2.28 -33.35
C GLN A 79 -43.51 1.37 -34.43
N LEU A 80 -42.26 0.95 -34.23
CA LEU A 80 -41.60 -0.01 -35.13
C LEU A 80 -42.29 -1.37 -35.11
N GLN A 81 -42.69 -1.86 -33.93
CA GLN A 81 -43.43 -3.11 -33.80
C GLN A 81 -44.78 -3.05 -34.55
N ASP A 82 -45.50 -1.95 -34.45
CA ASP A 82 -46.79 -1.76 -35.15
C ASP A 82 -46.61 -1.74 -36.67
N LEU A 83 -45.54 -1.12 -37.17
CA LEU A 83 -45.17 -1.14 -38.59
C LEU A 83 -44.82 -2.56 -39.07
N ILE A 84 -44.02 -3.30 -38.31
CA ILE A 84 -43.67 -4.69 -38.63
C ILE A 84 -44.93 -5.57 -38.63
N LYS A 85 -45.82 -5.40 -37.65
CA LYS A 85 -47.11 -6.12 -37.57
C LYS A 85 -48.05 -5.77 -38.72
N ALA A 86 -48.09 -4.50 -39.14
CA ALA A 86 -48.86 -4.07 -40.30
C ALA A 86 -48.33 -4.71 -41.60
N GLU A 87 -47.01 -4.82 -41.75
CA GLU A 87 -46.39 -5.47 -42.91
C GLU A 87 -46.57 -7.00 -42.89
N LEU A 88 -46.42 -7.63 -41.72
CA LEU A 88 -46.78 -9.04 -41.50
C LEU A 88 -48.23 -9.33 -41.87
N LYS A 89 -49.16 -8.37 -41.66
CA LYS A 89 -50.57 -8.51 -42.04
C LYS A 89 -50.80 -8.40 -43.55
N LYS A 90 -49.94 -7.69 -44.30
CA LYS A 90 -50.00 -7.64 -45.77
C LYS A 90 -49.48 -8.92 -46.41
N VAL A 91 -48.44 -9.51 -45.83
CA VAL A 91 -47.92 -10.83 -46.24
C VAL A 91 -48.81 -11.97 -45.70
N SER A 92 -49.56 -11.69 -44.62
CA SER A 92 -50.70 -12.40 -44.01
C SER A 92 -50.52 -13.87 -43.59
N SER A 93 -49.70 -14.69 -44.26
CA SER A 93 -49.45 -16.11 -43.97
C SER A 93 -48.19 -16.62 -44.71
N PRO A 94 -47.59 -17.76 -44.32
CA PRO A 94 -46.63 -18.45 -45.18
C PRO A 94 -47.26 -18.68 -46.57
N PRO A 95 -46.51 -18.54 -47.68
CA PRO A 95 -47.08 -18.67 -49.02
C PRO A 95 -47.73 -20.06 -49.19
N ASP A 96 -48.95 -20.08 -49.77
CA ASP A 96 -49.70 -21.31 -50.01
C ASP A 96 -48.97 -22.19 -51.03
N ILE A 97 -48.70 -23.45 -50.66
CA ILE A 97 -48.03 -24.45 -51.51
C ILE A 97 -48.80 -24.71 -52.82
N ASN A 98 -50.10 -24.41 -52.86
CA ASN A 98 -50.95 -24.58 -54.05
C ASN A 98 -51.11 -23.32 -54.92
N SER A 99 -50.38 -22.24 -54.64
CA SER A 99 -50.41 -21.02 -55.45
C SER A 99 -49.64 -21.20 -56.77
N ASN A 100 -50.14 -20.62 -57.88
CA ASN A 100 -49.51 -20.65 -59.23
C ASN A 100 -48.23 -19.78 -59.32
N LEU A 101 -47.45 -19.67 -58.24
CA LEU A 101 -46.21 -18.90 -58.19
C LEU A 101 -45.05 -19.71 -58.75
N GLU A 102 -44.15 -19.08 -59.50
CA GLU A 102 -42.90 -19.74 -59.88
C GLU A 102 -42.03 -19.99 -58.63
N VAL A 103 -41.23 -21.06 -58.64
CA VAL A 103 -40.46 -21.53 -57.47
C VAL A 103 -39.63 -20.42 -56.82
N TRP A 104 -39.03 -19.53 -57.61
CA TRP A 104 -38.23 -18.41 -57.08
C TRP A 104 -39.08 -17.33 -56.40
N GLN A 105 -40.33 -17.12 -56.83
CA GLN A 105 -41.26 -16.15 -56.22
C GLN A 105 -41.76 -16.65 -54.87
N TYR A 106 -42.07 -17.95 -54.78
CA TYR A 106 -42.43 -18.61 -53.53
C TYR A 106 -41.28 -18.50 -52.50
N GLN A 107 -40.06 -18.83 -52.92
CA GLN A 107 -38.87 -18.74 -52.05
C GLN A 107 -38.61 -17.31 -51.58
N LEU A 108 -38.81 -16.32 -52.45
CA LEU A 108 -38.66 -14.92 -52.09
C LEU A 108 -39.71 -14.46 -51.06
N GLN A 109 -40.98 -14.82 -51.24
CA GLN A 109 -42.06 -14.48 -50.30
C GLN A 109 -41.89 -15.19 -48.96
N LEU A 110 -41.50 -16.47 -48.96
CA LEU A 110 -41.23 -17.22 -47.73
C LEU A 110 -40.09 -16.58 -46.94
N LYS A 111 -39.00 -16.22 -47.62
CA LYS A 111 -37.86 -15.52 -47.02
C LYS A 111 -38.28 -14.16 -46.44
N GLN A 112 -39.12 -13.39 -47.13
CA GLN A 112 -39.65 -12.12 -46.64
C GLN A 112 -40.51 -12.29 -45.37
N TYR A 113 -41.40 -13.29 -45.35
CA TYR A 113 -42.22 -13.62 -44.19
C TYR A 113 -41.37 -14.02 -42.97
N GLU A 114 -40.44 -14.97 -43.15
CA GLU A 114 -39.54 -15.43 -42.07
C GLU A 114 -38.71 -14.30 -41.47
N THR A 115 -38.24 -13.40 -42.35
CA THR A 115 -37.47 -12.22 -41.96
C THR A 115 -38.29 -11.27 -41.10
N LEU A 116 -39.53 -10.96 -41.50
CA LEU A 116 -40.43 -10.08 -40.73
C LEU A 116 -40.82 -10.71 -39.38
N VAL A 117 -41.03 -12.03 -39.32
CA VAL A 117 -41.31 -12.75 -38.06
C VAL A 117 -40.10 -12.67 -37.13
N LYS A 118 -38.88 -12.87 -37.65
CA LYS A 118 -37.65 -12.74 -36.87
C LYS A 118 -37.48 -11.32 -36.33
N ALA A 119 -37.70 -10.31 -37.16
CA ALA A 119 -37.64 -8.90 -36.77
C ALA A 119 -38.66 -8.57 -35.67
N ASN A 120 -39.92 -9.03 -35.80
CA ASN A 120 -40.95 -8.81 -34.78
C ASN A 120 -40.56 -9.43 -33.43
N ARG A 121 -39.99 -10.64 -33.41
CA ARG A 121 -39.52 -11.30 -32.18
C ARG A 121 -38.38 -10.54 -31.50
N GLN A 122 -37.45 -9.99 -32.28
CA GLN A 122 -36.34 -9.20 -31.75
C GLN A 122 -36.83 -7.89 -31.13
N VAL A 123 -37.75 -7.18 -31.80
CA VAL A 123 -38.38 -5.97 -31.27
C VAL A 123 -39.20 -6.27 -30.01
N GLU A 124 -39.96 -7.36 -29.97
CA GLU A 124 -40.66 -7.81 -28.76
C GLU A 124 -39.73 -8.10 -27.57
N ALA A 125 -38.57 -8.69 -27.82
CA ALA A 125 -37.58 -8.95 -26.78
C ALA A 125 -37.00 -7.63 -26.23
N GLN A 126 -36.67 -6.68 -27.11
CA GLN A 126 -36.15 -5.37 -26.71
C GLN A 126 -37.20 -4.54 -25.94
N ILE A 127 -38.47 -4.57 -26.35
CA ILE A 127 -39.56 -3.91 -25.62
C ILE A 127 -39.62 -4.44 -24.18
N LYS A 128 -39.65 -5.77 -24.00
CA LYS A 128 -39.70 -6.38 -22.66
C LYS A 128 -38.48 -6.01 -21.81
N PHE A 129 -37.30 -5.93 -22.43
CA PHE A 129 -36.07 -5.51 -21.76
C PHE A 129 -36.16 -4.06 -21.27
N GLU A 130 -36.62 -3.14 -22.12
CA GLU A 130 -36.78 -1.72 -21.77
C GLU A 130 -37.91 -1.48 -20.77
N GLU A 131 -39.04 -2.21 -20.85
CA GLU A 131 -40.13 -2.16 -19.87
C GLU A 131 -39.65 -2.56 -18.46
N LYS A 132 -38.87 -3.65 -18.36
CA LYS A 132 -38.27 -4.09 -17.08
C LYS A 132 -37.29 -3.06 -16.53
N THR A 133 -36.54 -2.41 -17.42
CA THR A 133 -35.60 -1.36 -17.03
C THR A 133 -36.33 -0.09 -16.57
N LEU A 134 -37.46 0.24 -17.19
CA LEU A 134 -38.35 1.32 -16.76
C LEU A 134 -38.99 1.04 -15.38
N GLU A 135 -39.33 -0.21 -15.08
CA GLU A 135 -39.79 -0.59 -13.74
C GLU A 135 -38.71 -0.34 -12.68
N THR A 136 -37.47 -0.74 -12.97
CA THR A 136 -36.30 -0.48 -12.11
C THR A 136 -36.10 1.02 -11.92
N TRP A 137 -36.21 1.81 -12.99
CA TRP A 137 -36.18 3.27 -12.93
C TRP A 137 -37.26 3.85 -12.02
N ASN A 138 -38.50 3.36 -12.11
CA ASN A 138 -39.60 3.83 -11.27
C ASN A 138 -39.38 3.49 -9.79
N GLN A 139 -38.78 2.34 -9.49
CA GLN A 139 -38.38 1.97 -8.13
C GLN A 139 -37.33 2.95 -7.57
N VAL A 140 -36.31 3.30 -8.38
CA VAL A 140 -35.32 4.33 -8.02
C VAL A 140 -36.01 5.64 -7.64
N ILE A 141 -36.91 6.14 -8.49
CA ILE A 141 -37.59 7.42 -8.25
C ILE A 141 -38.39 7.38 -6.94
N LYS A 142 -39.04 6.25 -6.62
CA LYS A 142 -39.77 6.07 -5.36
C LYS A 142 -38.85 6.12 -4.14
N ILE A 143 -37.69 5.46 -4.19
CA ILE A 143 -36.71 5.46 -3.09
C ILE A 143 -36.10 6.86 -2.92
N ALA A 144 -35.67 7.48 -4.01
CA ALA A 144 -35.10 8.82 -4.01
C ALA A 144 -36.09 9.88 -3.50
N THR A 145 -37.37 9.77 -3.86
CA THR A 145 -38.42 10.68 -3.36
C THR A 145 -38.59 10.56 -1.85
N LYS A 146 -38.49 9.34 -1.28
CA LYS A 146 -38.50 9.13 0.18
C LYS A 146 -37.27 9.78 0.82
N ALA A 147 -36.08 9.56 0.26
CA ALA A 147 -34.84 10.13 0.74
C ALA A 147 -34.86 11.68 0.72
N ALA A 148 -35.39 12.27 -0.35
CA ALA A 148 -35.48 13.71 -0.54
C ALA A 148 -36.43 14.41 0.46
N ASN A 149 -37.42 13.71 1.00
CA ASN A 149 -38.33 14.30 1.99
C ASN A 149 -37.63 14.64 3.30
N PHE A 150 -36.60 13.88 3.69
CA PHE A 150 -35.75 14.23 4.84
C PHE A 150 -35.03 15.57 4.60
N GLY A 151 -34.51 15.80 3.39
CA GLY A 151 -33.88 17.08 3.04
C GLY A 151 -34.82 18.29 3.16
N LYS A 152 -36.12 18.11 2.95
CA LYS A 152 -37.14 19.17 3.08
C LYS A 152 -37.51 19.53 4.53
N GLN A 153 -37.16 18.66 5.49
CA GLN A 153 -37.45 18.82 6.92
C GLN A 153 -36.16 18.94 7.75
N SER A 154 -35.09 19.47 7.14
CA SER A 154 -33.73 19.44 7.70
C SER A 154 -33.58 20.00 9.12
N GLU A 155 -34.40 20.98 9.51
CA GLU A 155 -34.35 21.63 10.83
C GLU A 155 -34.93 20.79 11.98
N THR A 156 -35.70 19.74 11.68
CA THR A 156 -36.37 18.89 12.69
C THR A 156 -35.85 17.46 12.74
N ASN A 157 -34.93 17.10 11.85
CA ASN A 157 -34.44 15.73 11.71
C ASN A 157 -33.41 15.37 12.78
N THR A 158 -33.53 14.16 13.33
CA THR A 158 -32.58 13.54 14.26
C THR A 158 -31.42 12.84 13.54
N ILE A 159 -30.44 12.30 14.29
CA ILE A 159 -29.35 11.48 13.72
C ILE A 159 -29.93 10.25 13.00
N GLU A 160 -30.93 9.60 13.58
CA GLU A 160 -31.59 8.40 13.01
C GLU A 160 -32.34 8.73 11.71
N ASP A 161 -32.92 9.93 11.62
CA ASP A 161 -33.57 10.41 10.40
C ASP A 161 -32.56 10.63 9.26
N TRP A 162 -31.40 11.22 9.56
CA TRP A 162 -30.34 11.41 8.55
C TRP A 162 -29.62 10.11 8.17
N GLU A 163 -29.50 9.17 9.10
CA GLU A 163 -29.02 7.82 8.80
C GLU A 163 -30.00 7.07 7.89
N THR A 164 -31.30 7.18 8.14
CA THR A 164 -32.35 6.64 7.26
C THR A 164 -32.29 7.29 5.87
N ALA A 165 -32.10 8.61 5.79
CA ALA A 165 -31.93 9.32 4.52
C ALA A 165 -30.67 8.85 3.76
N GLN A 166 -29.55 8.64 4.47
CA GLN A 166 -28.30 8.13 3.90
C GLN A 166 -28.51 6.74 3.28
N GLN A 167 -29.14 5.82 4.02
CA GLN A 167 -29.44 4.47 3.55
C GLN A 167 -30.35 4.46 2.33
N LEU A 168 -31.38 5.32 2.31
CA LEU A 168 -32.27 5.45 1.15
C LEU A 168 -31.54 6.01 -0.08
N TRP A 169 -30.62 6.97 0.07
CA TRP A 169 -29.81 7.47 -1.05
C TRP A 169 -28.84 6.43 -1.59
N ILE A 170 -28.19 5.66 -0.72
CA ILE A 170 -27.35 4.50 -1.11
C ILE A 170 -28.19 3.50 -1.90
N GLN A 171 -29.36 3.13 -1.37
CA GLN A 171 -30.26 2.19 -2.02
C GLN A 171 -30.74 2.69 -3.40
N ALA A 172 -31.02 3.99 -3.54
CA ALA A 172 -31.40 4.59 -4.82
C ALA A 172 -30.24 4.54 -5.85
N ILE A 173 -29.00 4.83 -5.41
CA ILE A 173 -27.79 4.75 -6.25
C ILE A 173 -27.51 3.31 -6.69
N ASP A 174 -27.56 2.36 -5.77
CA ASP A 174 -27.31 0.96 -6.10
C ASP A 174 -28.41 0.38 -6.99
N THR A 175 -29.65 0.85 -6.86
CA THR A 175 -30.74 0.47 -7.77
C THR A 175 -30.56 1.11 -9.15
N LEU A 176 -30.04 2.34 -9.26
CA LEU A 176 -29.67 2.96 -10.54
C LEU A 176 -28.56 2.18 -11.26
N ARG A 177 -27.57 1.67 -10.52
CA ARG A 177 -26.46 0.88 -11.08
C ARG A 177 -26.90 -0.46 -11.67
N LYS A 178 -28.12 -0.93 -11.36
CA LYS A 178 -28.70 -2.14 -11.95
C LYS A 178 -29.28 -1.90 -13.35
N ILE A 179 -29.38 -0.64 -13.80
CA ILE A 179 -29.81 -0.30 -15.16
C ILE A 179 -28.68 -0.68 -16.14
N PRO A 180 -28.91 -1.61 -17.09
CA PRO A 180 -27.87 -2.03 -18.03
C PRO A 180 -27.44 -0.91 -18.99
N LYS A 181 -26.21 -1.00 -19.51
CA LYS A 181 -25.63 0.01 -20.42
C LYS A 181 -26.36 0.06 -21.76
N GLU A 182 -26.97 -1.04 -22.14
CA GLU A 182 -27.68 -1.26 -23.40
C GLU A 182 -29.06 -0.61 -23.42
N SER A 183 -29.58 -0.15 -22.26
CA SER A 183 -30.88 0.52 -22.18
C SER A 183 -30.84 1.98 -22.63
N PHE A 184 -31.95 2.46 -23.19
CA PHE A 184 -32.17 3.89 -23.45
C PHE A 184 -32.11 4.77 -22.19
N LEU A 185 -32.28 4.19 -20.99
CA LEU A 185 -32.22 4.92 -19.72
C LEU A 185 -30.81 5.02 -19.15
N SER A 186 -29.80 4.38 -19.75
CA SER A 186 -28.43 4.32 -19.24
C SER A 186 -27.81 5.70 -19.01
N SER A 187 -27.87 6.60 -20.00
CA SER A 187 -27.35 7.97 -19.87
C SER A 187 -28.03 8.72 -18.74
N LYS A 188 -29.35 8.60 -18.64
CA LYS A 188 -30.15 9.25 -17.60
C LYS A 188 -29.84 8.68 -16.20
N ALA A 189 -29.51 7.38 -16.12
CA ALA A 189 -29.12 6.71 -14.89
C ALA A 189 -27.76 7.18 -14.39
N ILE A 190 -26.81 7.43 -15.29
CA ILE A 190 -25.51 8.04 -14.98
C ILE A 190 -25.72 9.43 -14.37
N ASP A 191 -26.48 10.29 -15.05
CA ASP A 191 -26.73 11.65 -14.59
C ASP A 191 -27.38 11.67 -13.21
N LYS A 192 -28.40 10.83 -12.99
CA LYS A 192 -29.04 10.69 -11.68
C LYS A 192 -28.17 10.07 -10.61
N THR A 193 -27.21 9.22 -10.97
CA THR A 193 -26.24 8.66 -10.00
C THR A 193 -25.37 9.76 -9.42
N VAL A 194 -24.85 10.66 -10.26
CA VAL A 194 -24.07 11.82 -9.83
C VAL A 194 -24.90 12.74 -8.93
N GLU A 195 -26.13 13.03 -9.36
CA GLU A 195 -27.04 13.88 -8.57
C GLU A 195 -27.31 13.27 -7.18
N TYR A 196 -27.56 11.97 -7.10
CA TYR A 196 -27.86 11.28 -5.84
C TYR A 196 -26.63 11.12 -4.95
N GLN A 197 -25.43 11.01 -5.53
CA GLN A 197 -24.18 11.08 -4.76
C GLN A 197 -24.01 12.45 -4.08
N GLY A 198 -24.43 13.53 -4.74
CA GLY A 198 -24.50 14.85 -4.14
C GLY A 198 -25.46 14.90 -2.94
N TYR A 199 -26.66 14.35 -3.07
CA TYR A 199 -27.61 14.30 -1.95
C TYR A 199 -27.17 13.37 -0.80
N LEU A 200 -26.50 12.26 -1.12
CA LEU A 200 -25.88 11.37 -0.13
C LEU A 200 -24.80 12.11 0.69
N ALA A 201 -23.97 12.90 0.02
CA ALA A 201 -22.95 13.73 0.69
C ALA A 201 -23.60 14.74 1.64
N ILE A 202 -24.70 15.38 1.21
CA ILE A 202 -25.46 16.31 2.07
C ILE A 202 -26.05 15.59 3.29
N ALA A 203 -26.69 14.43 3.11
CA ALA A 203 -27.24 13.66 4.23
C ALA A 203 -26.15 13.19 5.22
N THR A 204 -25.00 12.77 4.70
CA THR A 204 -23.82 12.36 5.49
C THR A 204 -23.25 13.55 6.27
N TYR A 205 -23.16 14.72 5.64
CA TYR A 205 -22.67 15.95 6.27
C TYR A 205 -23.62 16.44 7.37
N GLN A 206 -24.93 16.45 7.14
CA GLN A 206 -25.92 16.87 8.14
C GLN A 206 -25.94 15.93 9.36
N ARG A 207 -25.83 14.61 9.13
CA ARG A 207 -25.65 13.62 10.21
C ARG A 207 -24.39 13.94 11.04
N ALA A 208 -23.26 14.17 10.37
CA ALA A 208 -22.00 14.49 11.02
C ALA A 208 -22.05 15.80 11.82
N LEU A 209 -22.76 16.83 11.34
CA LEU A 209 -22.96 18.09 12.06
C LEU A 209 -23.76 17.92 13.36
N ILE A 210 -24.84 17.13 13.33
CA ILE A 210 -25.65 16.86 14.54
C ILE A 210 -24.86 15.96 15.51
N GLN A 211 -24.08 15.01 14.98
CA GLN A 211 -23.21 14.17 15.79
C GLN A 211 -22.07 14.97 16.43
N GLN A 212 -21.48 15.93 15.71
CA GLN A 212 -20.48 16.85 16.24
C GLN A 212 -21.07 17.84 17.26
N SER A 213 -22.29 18.36 17.06
CA SER A 213 -22.93 19.23 18.05
C SER A 213 -23.29 18.50 19.35
N GLN A 214 -23.41 17.16 19.30
CA GLN A 214 -23.55 16.29 20.48
C GLN A 214 -22.20 15.78 21.03
N GLN A 215 -21.08 15.93 20.31
CA GLN A 215 -19.75 15.41 20.66
C GLN A 215 -18.64 16.49 20.83
N GLN A 216 -18.97 17.79 20.84
CA GLN A 216 -18.02 18.83 21.25
C GLN A 216 -17.95 18.84 22.79
N GLN A 217 -16.91 18.31 23.43
CA GLN A 217 -15.49 18.57 23.20
C GLN A 217 -14.65 17.34 22.82
N PRO A 218 -13.82 17.44 21.75
CA PRO A 218 -12.53 16.76 21.69
C PRO A 218 -11.40 17.78 21.93
N GLU A 219 -10.49 17.43 22.84
CA GLU A 219 -9.19 18.08 22.93
C GLU A 219 -8.46 17.96 21.59
N LYS A 220 -7.84 19.06 21.16
CA LYS A 220 -6.78 19.03 20.14
C LYS A 220 -5.71 18.01 20.58
N PRO A 221 -4.95 17.40 19.65
CA PRO A 221 -3.71 16.74 20.03
C PRO A 221 -2.89 17.74 20.86
N GLN A 222 -2.75 17.43 22.15
CA GLN A 222 -1.90 18.22 23.02
C GLN A 222 -0.52 18.17 22.37
N THR A 223 -0.06 19.33 21.92
CA THR A 223 1.36 19.55 21.70
C THR A 223 1.97 19.49 23.10
N ILE A 224 2.26 18.27 23.54
CA ILE A 224 3.01 18.04 24.77
C ILE A 224 4.37 18.67 24.49
N SER A 225 4.57 19.88 25.01
CA SER A 225 5.87 20.51 24.98
C SER A 225 6.79 19.60 25.81
N PRO A 226 7.93 19.14 25.29
CA PRO A 226 8.90 18.45 26.11
C PRO A 226 9.35 19.43 27.20
N VAL A 227 9.04 19.13 28.46
CA VAL A 227 9.46 19.98 29.58
C VAL A 227 9.98 19.06 30.68
N SER A 228 11.27 18.76 30.60
CA SER A 228 12.01 18.36 31.79
C SER A 228 12.40 19.62 32.53
N VAL A 229 12.07 19.71 33.82
CA VAL A 229 12.52 20.86 34.62
C VAL A 229 14.00 20.64 34.94
N ALA A 230 14.89 21.38 34.28
CA ALA A 230 16.34 21.24 34.45
C ALA A 230 16.80 21.37 35.92
N ASN A 231 16.04 22.13 36.72
CA ASN A 231 16.23 22.24 38.17
C ASN A 231 14.93 21.89 38.91
N PRO A 232 14.83 20.70 39.53
CA PRO A 232 13.65 20.30 40.30
C PRO A 232 13.28 21.35 41.35
N GLN A 233 12.01 21.72 41.39
CA GLN A 233 11.48 22.76 42.29
C GLN A 233 11.62 22.37 43.77
N PHE A 234 11.70 21.07 44.07
CA PHE A 234 11.78 20.51 45.42
C PHE A 234 13.14 19.81 45.61
N PRO A 235 14.09 20.44 46.32
CA PRO A 235 15.41 19.85 46.57
C PRO A 235 15.29 18.49 47.26
N GLY A 236 16.00 17.48 46.75
CA GLY A 236 16.00 16.14 47.33
C GLY A 236 14.79 15.26 46.96
N PHE A 237 13.92 15.70 46.04
CA PHE A 237 12.87 14.87 45.43
C PHE A 237 13.09 14.85 43.91
N LYS A 238 13.92 13.92 43.42
CA LYS A 238 14.51 14.04 42.08
C LYS A 238 14.56 12.72 41.31
N LEU A 239 14.09 12.74 40.06
CA LEU A 239 14.22 11.68 39.06
C LEU A 239 15.52 11.83 38.24
N TYR A 240 16.18 10.75 37.88
CA TYR A 240 17.33 10.76 36.98
C TYR A 240 17.17 9.60 36.02
N GLY A 241 17.46 9.81 34.75
CA GLY A 241 17.56 8.76 33.75
C GLY A 241 18.85 8.98 32.97
N ASP A 242 19.17 8.08 32.06
CA ASP A 242 20.38 8.17 31.23
C ASP A 242 20.23 9.32 30.20
N THR A 243 20.64 10.53 30.58
CA THR A 243 20.43 11.73 29.75
C THR A 243 21.53 11.92 28.72
N ASN A 244 22.72 11.35 28.96
CA ASN A 244 23.89 11.43 28.10
C ASN A 244 24.07 10.19 27.18
N ARG A 245 23.24 9.15 27.36
CA ARG A 245 23.20 7.90 26.58
C ARG A 245 24.50 7.10 26.70
N ASP A 246 25.03 7.00 27.92
CA ASP A 246 26.17 6.15 28.26
C ASP A 246 25.78 4.80 28.89
N GLY A 247 24.47 4.55 29.05
CA GLY A 247 23.91 3.32 29.60
C GLY A 247 23.95 3.26 31.13
N ILE A 248 24.38 4.32 31.82
CA ILE A 248 24.60 4.32 33.27
C ILE A 248 23.95 5.55 33.93
N VAL A 249 22.87 5.34 34.68
CA VAL A 249 22.25 6.43 35.45
C VAL A 249 23.07 6.80 36.69
N ASN A 250 23.78 7.93 36.65
CA ASN A 250 24.71 8.37 37.69
C ASN A 250 24.68 9.90 37.95
N GLU A 251 25.73 10.43 38.59
CA GLU A 251 25.81 11.86 38.91
C GLU A 251 25.95 12.78 37.68
N GLN A 252 26.42 12.25 36.55
CA GLN A 252 26.53 12.98 35.29
C GLN A 252 25.14 13.33 34.70
N ASP A 253 24.12 12.55 35.02
CA ASP A 253 22.73 12.77 34.59
C ASP A 253 21.98 13.82 35.43
N GLN A 254 22.65 14.43 36.41
CA GLN A 254 22.02 15.46 37.24
C GLN A 254 21.63 16.69 36.44
N GLN A 255 22.33 16.99 35.35
CA GLN A 255 21.92 18.01 34.38
C GLN A 255 21.00 17.37 33.34
N ARG A 256 19.69 17.58 33.51
CA ARG A 256 18.69 17.15 32.53
C ARG A 256 18.62 18.13 31.38
N PRO A 257 18.40 17.64 30.14
CA PRO A 257 18.01 18.53 29.06
C PRO A 257 16.67 19.18 29.38
N GLU A 258 16.48 20.45 29.01
CA GLU A 258 15.18 21.12 29.15
C GLU A 258 14.11 20.47 28.26
N GLN A 259 14.53 19.92 27.12
CA GLN A 259 13.69 19.25 26.13
C GLN A 259 14.32 17.93 25.69
N TRP A 260 13.53 16.86 25.69
CA TRP A 260 13.93 15.58 25.08
C TRP A 260 13.92 15.68 23.56
N SER A 261 14.86 15.01 22.90
CA SER A 261 14.89 14.84 21.45
C SER A 261 15.48 13.49 21.06
N LEU A 262 15.43 13.15 19.77
CA LEU A 262 16.06 11.94 19.25
C LEU A 262 17.59 11.96 19.39
N SER A 263 18.23 13.10 19.68
CA SER A 263 19.68 13.19 19.96
C SER A 263 20.02 13.32 21.46
N LEU A 264 19.04 13.62 22.32
CA LEU A 264 19.30 13.95 23.74
C LEU A 264 18.19 13.49 24.70
N GLY A 265 18.60 12.96 25.85
CA GLY A 265 17.71 12.48 26.92
C GLY A 265 17.44 10.98 26.86
N PRO A 266 16.81 10.40 27.90
CA PRO A 266 16.69 8.95 28.06
C PRO A 266 15.86 8.29 26.97
N LEU A 267 16.29 7.11 26.54
CA LEU A 267 15.58 6.26 25.59
C LEU A 267 14.81 5.16 26.33
N ILE A 268 13.66 4.78 25.79
CA ILE A 268 12.85 3.64 26.25
C ILE A 268 12.78 2.63 25.11
N LEU A 269 13.09 1.36 25.39
CA LEU A 269 12.93 0.30 24.41
C LEU A 269 11.46 -0.13 24.32
N PHE A 270 10.99 -0.43 23.12
CA PHE A 270 9.78 -1.24 22.97
C PHE A 270 10.18 -2.70 23.17
N ASN A 271 9.87 -3.25 24.34
CA ASN A 271 10.32 -4.58 24.79
C ASN A 271 9.56 -5.70 24.09
N ASN A 272 9.80 -5.88 22.78
CA ASN A 272 8.98 -6.66 21.85
C ASN A 272 9.63 -7.95 21.34
N ASP A 273 10.71 -8.36 21.97
CA ASP A 273 11.30 -9.69 21.91
C ASP A 273 10.74 -10.62 23.00
N ASP A 274 11.25 -11.85 23.04
CA ASP A 274 10.75 -12.97 23.85
C ASP A 274 11.93 -13.64 24.57
N ASP A 275 12.38 -13.01 25.66
CA ASP A 275 13.60 -13.39 26.37
C ASP A 275 13.46 -14.68 27.20
N ASP A 276 12.24 -15.00 27.67
CA ASP A 276 11.94 -16.26 28.35
C ASP A 276 11.51 -17.39 27.39
N VAL A 277 11.40 -17.08 26.08
CA VAL A 277 11.10 -18.00 24.99
C VAL A 277 9.74 -18.71 25.18
N ASN A 278 8.75 -17.97 25.69
CA ASN A 278 7.39 -18.47 25.94
C ASN A 278 6.43 -18.27 24.75
N GLY A 279 6.88 -17.56 23.70
CA GLY A 279 6.12 -17.27 22.48
C GLY A 279 5.28 -16.00 22.54
N LEU A 280 5.47 -15.15 23.55
CA LEU A 280 4.82 -13.85 23.73
C LEU A 280 5.90 -12.78 23.94
N PRO A 281 5.67 -11.55 23.45
CA PRO A 281 6.61 -10.47 23.71
C PRO A 281 6.53 -10.01 25.17
N ASP A 282 7.69 -9.67 25.76
CA ASP A 282 7.85 -9.42 27.20
C ASP A 282 6.95 -8.29 27.75
N TRP A 283 6.74 -7.22 26.97
CA TRP A 283 5.86 -6.11 27.37
C TRP A 283 4.41 -6.53 27.73
N ARG A 284 3.98 -7.71 27.31
CA ARG A 284 2.57 -8.14 27.34
C ARG A 284 2.08 -8.58 28.71
N ASP A 285 2.93 -9.19 29.54
CA ASP A 285 2.48 -9.84 30.79
C ASP A 285 2.70 -9.00 32.06
N LYS A 286 3.48 -7.91 31.95
CA LYS A 286 3.87 -7.01 33.05
C LYS A 286 4.67 -7.73 34.13
N ILE A 287 5.55 -8.65 33.75
CA ILE A 287 6.47 -9.36 34.64
C ILE A 287 7.87 -9.15 34.09
N VAL A 288 8.81 -8.77 34.95
CA VAL A 288 10.23 -8.79 34.57
C VAL A 288 10.80 -10.16 34.93
N ASN A 289 11.09 -11.01 33.94
CA ASN A 289 11.22 -12.46 34.13
C ASN A 289 12.63 -13.03 33.82
N GLY A 290 13.68 -12.21 33.85
CA GLY A 290 15.03 -12.71 33.60
C GLY A 290 16.08 -11.63 33.70
N ALA A 291 17.35 -12.02 33.57
CA ALA A 291 18.45 -11.07 33.50
C ALA A 291 18.59 -10.44 32.10
N GLU A 292 17.94 -11.00 31.09
CA GLU A 292 17.94 -10.45 29.72
C GLU A 292 16.84 -9.40 29.62
N ASP A 293 15.61 -9.73 30.02
CA ASP A 293 14.48 -8.79 30.09
C ASP A 293 14.76 -7.58 31.01
N GLU A 294 15.48 -7.79 32.12
CA GLU A 294 15.94 -6.67 32.97
C GLU A 294 16.86 -5.67 32.22
N LYS A 295 17.61 -6.10 31.20
CA LYS A 295 18.50 -5.22 30.42
C LYS A 295 17.75 -4.34 29.43
N ASP A 296 16.50 -4.64 29.13
CA ASP A 296 15.67 -3.87 28.18
C ASP A 296 14.90 -2.74 28.85
N LEU A 297 14.92 -2.71 30.19
CA LEU A 297 14.32 -1.64 30.99
C LEU A 297 15.16 -0.36 30.94
N ALA A 298 14.53 0.74 30.57
CA ALA A 298 15.09 2.06 30.76
C ALA A 298 15.05 2.44 32.25
N LEU A 299 16.21 2.54 32.88
CA LEU A 299 16.32 2.82 34.30
C LEU A 299 16.04 4.30 34.62
N VAL A 300 15.28 4.52 35.69
CA VAL A 300 15.07 5.83 36.31
C VAL A 300 15.37 5.76 37.80
N HIS A 301 16.39 6.49 38.25
CA HIS A 301 16.73 6.64 39.67
C HIS A 301 15.91 7.77 40.30
N PHE A 302 15.16 7.45 41.34
CA PHE A 302 14.34 8.39 42.07
C PHE A 302 14.87 8.58 43.50
N LYS A 303 15.60 9.69 43.70
CA LYS A 303 16.17 10.07 45.00
C LYS A 303 15.14 10.84 45.82
N VAL A 304 14.90 10.38 47.04
CA VAL A 304 13.91 10.94 47.97
C VAL A 304 14.57 11.26 49.31
N ASN A 305 14.56 12.54 49.67
CA ASN A 305 15.11 13.03 50.93
C ASN A 305 14.31 12.45 52.12
N PRO A 306 14.97 12.02 53.21
CA PRO A 306 14.31 11.56 54.43
C PRO A 306 13.19 12.45 55.00
N GLU A 307 13.14 13.75 54.67
CA GLU A 307 12.04 14.64 55.08
C GLU A 307 10.67 14.22 54.51
N TYR A 308 10.64 13.51 53.38
CA TYR A 308 9.43 12.96 52.77
C TYR A 308 9.00 11.63 53.40
N LYS A 309 9.68 11.15 54.44
CA LYS A 309 9.28 9.93 55.15
C LYS A 309 7.86 10.04 55.69
N GLY A 310 7.04 9.04 55.38
CA GLY A 310 5.61 9.00 55.72
C GLY A 310 4.70 9.73 54.74
N SER A 311 5.24 10.24 53.62
CA SER A 311 4.44 10.62 52.45
C SER A 311 4.14 9.37 51.60
N GLU A 312 2.99 9.37 50.93
CA GLU A 312 2.65 8.44 49.87
C GLU A 312 3.29 8.93 48.56
N LEU A 313 4.04 8.06 47.89
CA LEU A 313 4.72 8.39 46.63
C LEU A 313 3.96 7.77 45.46
N PHE A 314 3.72 8.54 44.41
CA PHE A 314 3.01 8.08 43.22
C PHE A 314 3.78 8.46 41.94
N LEU A 315 3.56 7.70 40.88
CA LEU A 315 3.97 8.04 39.53
C LEU A 315 2.74 8.26 38.65
N THR A 316 2.83 9.26 37.78
CA THR A 316 1.87 9.49 36.70
C THR A 316 2.63 9.75 35.41
N VAL A 317 2.00 9.47 34.29
CA VAL A 317 2.50 9.85 32.97
C VAL A 317 1.43 10.66 32.23
N ASP A 318 1.77 11.21 31.07
CA ASP A 318 0.79 11.84 30.20
C ASP A 318 -0.30 10.84 29.79
N GLU A 319 -1.54 11.31 29.65
CA GLU A 319 -2.69 10.47 29.31
C GLU A 319 -2.47 9.70 28.01
N ALA A 320 -1.84 10.33 27.01
CA ALA A 320 -1.51 9.70 25.74
C ALA A 320 -0.47 8.56 25.85
N ALA A 321 0.42 8.61 26.84
CA ALA A 321 1.47 7.61 27.06
C ALA A 321 1.01 6.43 27.92
N GLN A 322 0.05 6.65 28.82
CA GLN A 322 -0.43 5.67 29.79
C GLN A 322 -0.77 4.27 29.23
N PRO A 323 -1.43 4.10 28.07
CA PRO A 323 -1.74 2.76 27.54
C PRO A 323 -0.51 2.04 26.95
N TYR A 324 0.59 2.75 26.72
CA TYR A 324 1.72 2.31 25.91
C TYR A 324 3.02 2.10 26.69
N ILE A 325 2.97 2.16 28.01
CA ILE A 325 4.14 1.94 28.88
C ILE A 325 3.80 1.00 30.03
N ASN A 326 4.79 0.25 30.48
CA ASN A 326 4.79 -0.36 31.80
C ASN A 326 5.92 0.28 32.62
N ILE A 327 5.71 0.38 33.93
CA ILE A 327 6.75 0.85 34.87
C ILE A 327 6.81 -0.13 36.02
N PHE A 328 8.04 -0.47 36.42
CA PHE A 328 8.34 -1.37 37.51
C PHE A 328 9.17 -0.65 38.57
N GLN A 329 8.98 -1.01 39.84
CA GLN A 329 9.84 -0.61 40.93
C GLN A 329 10.73 -1.79 41.32
N GLN A 330 12.03 -1.56 41.44
CA GLN A 330 12.94 -2.56 41.99
C GLN A 330 12.72 -2.68 43.51
N THR A 331 12.48 -3.89 43.99
CA THR A 331 12.27 -4.21 45.42
C THR A 331 13.23 -5.32 45.86
N SER A 332 13.25 -5.61 47.16
CA SER A 332 14.05 -6.73 47.70
C SER A 332 13.65 -8.11 47.14
N THR A 333 12.46 -8.24 46.55
CA THR A 333 11.94 -9.48 45.95
C THR A 333 11.99 -9.47 44.42
N GLY A 334 12.62 -8.47 43.80
CA GLY A 334 12.66 -8.27 42.34
C GLY A 334 11.83 -7.08 41.87
N TRP A 335 11.54 -7.03 40.58
CA TRP A 335 10.76 -5.96 39.95
C TRP A 335 9.26 -6.13 40.21
N LYS A 336 8.60 -5.04 40.59
CA LYS A 336 7.17 -5.00 40.88
C LYS A 336 6.49 -3.97 39.99
N ALA A 337 5.51 -4.40 39.20
CA ALA A 337 4.72 -3.50 38.36
C ALA A 337 4.02 -2.40 39.19
N ILE A 338 4.03 -1.19 38.66
CA ILE A 338 3.47 0.00 39.30
C ILE A 338 2.08 0.29 38.74
N ASP A 339 1.19 0.71 39.65
CA ASP A 339 -0.15 1.19 39.31
C ASP A 339 -0.13 2.67 38.96
N LEU A 340 -0.26 2.98 37.66
CA LEU A 340 -0.30 4.34 37.13
C LEU A 340 -1.66 5.03 37.31
N SER A 341 -2.66 4.38 37.93
CA SER A 341 -3.94 5.06 38.28
C SER A 341 -3.80 6.02 39.48
N GLY A 342 -2.69 5.90 40.22
CA GLY A 342 -2.47 6.67 41.45
C GLY A 342 -3.26 6.15 42.65
N ALA A 343 -3.79 4.92 42.59
CA ALA A 343 -4.49 4.29 43.71
C ALA A 343 -3.53 3.63 44.70
N THR A 344 -2.41 3.07 44.22
CA THR A 344 -1.41 2.39 45.07
C THR A 344 -0.10 3.19 45.12
N PRO A 345 0.42 3.55 46.32
CA PRO A 345 1.71 4.22 46.41
C PRO A 345 2.89 3.27 46.18
N LEU A 346 4.03 3.84 45.79
CA LEU A 346 5.31 3.14 45.72
C LEU A 346 5.77 2.65 47.10
N GLU A 347 6.62 1.63 47.12
CA GLU A 347 7.34 1.26 48.33
C GLU A 347 8.38 2.35 48.65
N PHE A 348 8.26 2.97 49.82
CA PHE A 348 9.11 4.10 50.18
C PHE A 348 10.56 3.64 50.40
N SER A 349 11.49 4.26 49.67
CA SER A 349 12.94 4.20 49.89
C SER A 349 13.52 5.60 49.66
N SER A 350 14.68 5.91 50.24
CA SER A 350 15.43 7.12 49.89
C SER A 350 16.09 7.03 48.51
N ASP A 351 16.23 5.80 48.01
CA ASP A 351 16.81 5.47 46.72
C ASP A 351 15.91 4.44 46.04
N ILE A 352 15.02 4.93 45.18
CA ILE A 352 14.08 4.10 44.42
C ILE A 352 14.64 3.92 43.02
N VAL A 353 14.67 2.69 42.53
CA VAL A 353 15.00 2.39 41.13
C VAL A 353 13.73 1.97 40.42
N LEU A 354 13.49 2.58 39.26
CA LEU A 354 12.36 2.29 38.39
C LEU A 354 12.89 1.75 37.05
N GLY A 355 12.17 0.80 36.46
CA GLY A 355 12.40 0.30 35.11
C GLY A 355 11.21 0.66 34.24
N VAL A 356 11.46 1.22 33.07
CA VAL A 356 10.42 1.66 32.13
C VAL A 356 10.59 0.91 30.81
N GLU A 357 9.50 0.35 30.30
CA GLU A 357 9.45 -0.25 28.97
C GLU A 357 8.26 0.33 28.19
N ALA A 358 8.41 0.41 26.87
CA ALA A 358 7.33 0.74 25.97
C ALA A 358 6.64 -0.53 25.45
N LYS A 359 5.40 -0.36 25.00
CA LYS A 359 4.55 -1.42 24.45
C LYS A 359 4.22 -1.23 22.97
N GLN A 360 4.78 -0.18 22.38
CA GLN A 360 4.76 0.10 20.94
C GLN A 360 5.80 1.18 20.62
N PHE A 361 6.17 1.26 19.35
CA PHE A 361 6.88 2.41 18.80
C PHE A 361 6.00 3.67 18.71
N ALA A 362 6.64 4.81 18.43
CA ALA A 362 5.92 6.03 18.04
C ALA A 362 5.06 5.77 16.80
N ASN A 363 3.88 6.38 16.73
CA ASN A 363 2.96 6.28 15.59
C ASN A 363 2.16 7.59 15.42
N SER A 364 1.15 7.59 14.56
CA SER A 364 0.31 8.77 14.29
C SER A 364 -0.50 9.25 15.49
N ASN A 365 -0.77 8.38 16.47
CA ASN A 365 -1.60 8.67 17.64
C ASN A 365 -0.77 9.02 18.89
N TRP A 366 0.49 8.61 18.94
CA TRP A 366 1.39 8.86 20.06
C TRP A 366 2.82 9.10 19.59
N SER A 367 3.42 10.19 20.05
CA SER A 367 4.76 10.63 19.63
C SER A 367 5.92 9.77 20.14
N GLY A 368 5.64 8.75 20.96
CA GLY A 368 6.66 8.01 21.70
C GLY A 368 7.22 8.77 22.91
N LEU A 369 6.74 9.99 23.21
CA LEU A 369 7.20 10.78 24.34
C LEU A 369 6.45 10.40 25.63
N VAL A 370 7.19 10.30 26.72
CA VAL A 370 6.69 10.03 28.07
C VAL A 370 7.21 11.10 29.03
N ASN A 371 6.32 11.89 29.64
CA ASN A 371 6.69 12.69 30.81
C ASN A 371 6.34 11.94 32.09
N LEU A 372 7.33 11.29 32.67
CA LEU A 372 7.20 10.58 33.94
C LEU A 372 7.25 11.60 35.09
N LYS A 373 6.15 11.69 35.83
CA LYS A 373 6.01 12.61 36.96
C LYS A 373 5.89 11.85 38.28
N ALA A 374 6.82 12.13 39.20
CA ALA A 374 6.75 11.70 40.59
C ALA A 374 5.99 12.71 41.43
N ILE A 375 5.21 12.20 42.39
CA ILE A 375 4.36 13.01 43.28
C ILE A 375 4.48 12.48 44.72
N ALA A 376 4.83 13.35 45.67
CA ALA A 376 4.72 13.06 47.10
C ALA A 376 3.43 13.66 47.66
N ARG A 377 2.61 12.84 48.30
CA ARG A 377 1.36 13.24 48.95
C ARG A 377 1.41 12.96 50.44
N LYS A 378 0.95 13.91 51.26
CA LYS A 378 0.79 13.73 52.70
C LYS A 378 -0.60 14.20 53.10
N GLN A 379 -1.42 13.31 53.66
CA GLN A 379 -2.80 13.61 54.05
C GLN A 379 -3.64 14.22 52.91
N GLY A 380 -3.50 13.70 51.69
CA GLY A 380 -4.23 14.22 50.52
C GLY A 380 -3.58 15.42 49.82
N ILE A 381 -2.57 16.06 50.42
CA ILE A 381 -1.93 17.27 49.88
C ILE A 381 -0.63 16.92 49.17
N VAL A 382 -0.45 17.43 47.95
CA VAL A 382 0.82 17.31 47.22
C VAL A 382 1.88 18.19 47.88
N THR A 383 3.01 17.58 48.24
CA THR A 383 4.11 18.21 48.98
C THR A 383 5.41 18.35 48.18
N ALA A 384 5.57 17.54 47.13
CA ALA A 384 6.63 17.67 46.14
C ALA A 384 6.24 16.99 44.84
N THR A 385 6.82 17.45 43.74
CA THR A 385 6.73 16.81 42.43
C THR A 385 8.03 16.97 41.67
N ASP A 386 8.31 16.03 40.78
CA ASP A 386 9.38 16.16 39.79
C ASP A 386 9.00 15.41 38.51
N THR A 387 9.54 15.84 37.38
CA THR A 387 9.21 15.28 36.06
C THR A 387 10.48 15.09 35.24
N ILE A 388 10.57 13.93 34.58
CA ILE A 388 11.58 13.62 33.56
C ILE A 388 10.89 13.22 32.26
N SER A 389 11.41 13.71 31.14
CA SER A 389 10.95 13.37 29.79
C SER A 389 11.85 12.30 29.21
N MET A 390 11.25 11.27 28.63
CA MET A 390 11.90 10.12 28.01
C MET A 390 11.19 9.83 26.68
N GLY A 391 11.85 9.15 25.74
CA GLY A 391 11.22 8.83 24.47
C GLY A 391 11.57 7.42 23.96
N VAL A 392 10.63 6.82 23.26
CA VAL A 392 10.80 5.48 22.69
C VAL A 392 11.85 5.49 21.58
N ALA A 393 12.75 4.52 21.60
CA ALA A 393 13.73 4.31 20.52
C ALA A 393 13.00 4.04 19.20
N PRO A 394 13.39 4.68 18.08
CA PRO A 394 12.75 4.49 16.80
C PRO A 394 13.08 3.11 16.22
N TRP A 395 12.17 2.56 15.41
CA TRP A 395 12.50 1.46 14.51
C TRP A 395 13.24 1.99 13.29
N ILE A 396 14.37 1.37 12.93
CA ILE A 396 15.23 1.77 11.82
C ILE A 396 15.26 0.64 10.80
N MET A 397 14.91 0.93 9.55
CA MET A 397 14.99 -0.03 8.45
C MET A 397 16.43 -0.17 7.98
N SER A 398 16.90 -1.39 7.73
CA SER A 398 18.27 -1.65 7.26
C SER A 398 18.34 -1.48 5.74
N ASP A 399 19.38 -0.83 5.22
CA ASP A 399 19.55 -0.72 3.77
C ASP A 399 20.26 -1.94 3.15
N ASN A 400 19.99 -2.19 1.86
CA ASN A 400 20.50 -3.37 1.14
C ASN A 400 22.04 -3.47 1.06
N THR A 401 22.77 -2.42 1.40
CA THR A 401 24.24 -2.38 1.36
C THR A 401 24.90 -2.65 2.71
N GLU A 402 24.12 -2.68 3.80
CA GLU A 402 24.61 -3.03 5.13
C GLU A 402 25.07 -4.49 5.20
N SER A 403 25.92 -4.79 6.19
CA SER A 403 26.40 -6.16 6.43
C SER A 403 25.25 -7.10 6.80
N VAL A 404 25.18 -8.24 6.13
CA VAL A 404 24.14 -9.27 6.31
C VAL A 404 24.63 -10.32 7.30
N SER A 405 23.81 -10.64 8.31
CA SER A 405 24.07 -11.70 9.28
C SER A 405 23.37 -13.02 8.91
N GLU A 406 22.18 -12.94 8.30
CA GLU A 406 21.39 -14.10 7.88
C GLU A 406 20.58 -13.82 6.61
N VAL A 407 20.54 -14.77 5.68
CA VAL A 407 19.65 -14.78 4.51
C VAL A 407 18.52 -15.77 4.76
N HIS A 408 17.29 -15.31 4.58
CA HIS A 408 16.06 -16.07 4.74
C HIS A 408 15.56 -16.52 3.36
N ILE A 409 15.29 -17.82 3.19
CA ILE A 409 14.74 -18.39 1.95
C ILE A 409 13.79 -19.54 2.28
N SER A 410 12.76 -19.74 1.48
CA SER A 410 11.82 -20.86 1.66
C SER A 410 12.17 -22.05 0.79
N ASP A 411 11.89 -23.28 1.27
CA ASP A 411 11.96 -24.51 0.46
C ASP A 411 10.68 -24.82 -0.32
N ARG A 412 9.68 -23.92 -0.28
CA ARG A 412 8.44 -24.05 -1.04
C ARG A 412 8.75 -23.98 -2.53
N GLY A 413 8.43 -25.04 -3.27
CA GLY A 413 8.52 -25.06 -4.75
C GLY A 413 9.72 -25.81 -5.31
N ASP A 414 10.02 -25.56 -6.58
CA ASP A 414 11.13 -26.21 -7.31
C ASP A 414 12.36 -25.30 -7.32
N ASN A 415 13.02 -25.18 -6.17
CA ASN A 415 14.10 -24.21 -5.94
C ASN A 415 15.31 -24.80 -5.19
N GLN A 416 15.43 -26.13 -5.09
CA GLN A 416 16.47 -26.79 -4.28
C GLN A 416 17.88 -26.49 -4.79
N THR A 417 18.04 -26.32 -6.12
CA THR A 417 19.31 -25.89 -6.73
C THR A 417 19.67 -24.48 -6.28
N ILE A 418 18.71 -23.54 -6.31
CA ILE A 418 18.93 -22.16 -5.88
C ILE A 418 19.31 -22.11 -4.40
N ILE A 419 18.59 -22.83 -3.54
CA ILE A 419 18.92 -22.90 -2.09
C ILE A 419 20.35 -23.40 -1.88
N LYS A 420 20.79 -24.41 -2.63
CA LYS A 420 22.15 -24.93 -2.54
C LYS A 420 23.19 -23.91 -2.98
N ASP A 421 22.93 -23.19 -4.07
CA ASP A 421 23.83 -22.17 -4.59
C ASP A 421 23.91 -20.97 -3.64
N VAL A 422 22.77 -20.49 -3.13
CA VAL A 422 22.68 -19.45 -2.09
C VAL A 422 23.50 -19.85 -0.88
N LYS A 423 23.33 -21.05 -0.32
CA LYS A 423 24.16 -21.56 0.79
C LYS A 423 25.65 -21.54 0.46
N THR A 424 25.99 -22.04 -0.72
CA THR A 424 27.40 -22.15 -1.16
C THR A 424 28.08 -20.77 -1.31
N ILE A 425 27.33 -19.73 -1.65
CA ILE A 425 27.84 -18.36 -1.80
C ILE A 425 27.82 -17.65 -0.44
N VAL A 426 26.67 -17.62 0.23
CA VAL A 426 26.42 -16.84 1.45
C VAL A 426 27.22 -17.34 2.63
N GLU A 427 27.31 -18.65 2.86
CA GLU A 427 28.02 -19.19 4.05
C GLU A 427 29.53 -18.90 4.01
N LYS A 428 30.10 -18.62 2.82
CA LYS A 428 31.51 -18.22 2.68
C LYS A 428 31.78 -16.80 3.16
N THR A 429 30.75 -15.96 3.24
CA THR A 429 30.87 -14.57 3.69
C THR A 429 30.76 -14.44 5.22
N GLY A 430 30.46 -15.55 5.92
CA GLY A 430 30.20 -15.58 7.35
C GLY A 430 28.73 -15.40 7.73
N ALA A 431 27.87 -15.02 6.78
CA ALA A 431 26.42 -14.96 6.99
C ALA A 431 25.80 -16.37 7.01
N LYS A 432 24.69 -16.53 7.72
CA LYS A 432 23.91 -17.77 7.78
C LYS A 432 22.86 -17.82 6.66
N VAL A 433 22.36 -19.02 6.35
CA VAL A 433 21.17 -19.20 5.51
C VAL A 433 20.11 -19.97 6.27
N LYS A 434 19.00 -19.30 6.60
CA LYS A 434 17.81 -19.89 7.23
C LYS A 434 16.84 -20.34 6.15
N VAL A 435 16.76 -21.65 5.95
CA VAL A 435 15.76 -22.25 5.05
C VAL A 435 14.50 -22.55 5.85
N THR A 436 13.39 -21.89 5.50
CA THR A 436 12.09 -22.10 6.16
C THR A 436 11.21 -23.08 5.39
N PRO A 437 10.51 -24.03 6.05
CA PRO A 437 9.63 -24.98 5.37
C PRO A 437 8.37 -24.31 4.80
N GLY A 438 8.08 -24.49 3.51
CA GLY A 438 6.74 -24.58 2.90
C GLY A 438 5.70 -23.45 3.05
N GLU A 439 5.88 -22.45 3.91
CA GLU A 439 4.81 -21.54 4.32
C GLU A 439 4.58 -20.42 3.31
N THR A 440 5.62 -19.67 2.96
CA THR A 440 5.57 -18.60 1.96
C THR A 440 6.66 -18.79 0.92
N LEU A 441 6.41 -18.40 -0.34
CA LEU A 441 7.43 -18.42 -1.40
C LEU A 441 8.21 -17.10 -1.45
N TRP A 442 7.50 -15.99 -1.20
CA TRP A 442 7.97 -14.63 -1.42
C TRP A 442 8.36 -14.00 -0.08
N MET A 443 9.55 -14.35 0.43
CA MET A 443 10.06 -13.91 1.74
C MET A 443 10.15 -12.39 1.86
N GLN A 444 10.52 -11.70 0.77
CA GLN A 444 10.68 -10.24 0.80
C GLN A 444 9.36 -9.54 1.13
N GLY A 445 8.24 -10.05 0.61
CA GLY A 445 6.97 -9.37 0.82
C GLY A 445 6.36 -9.62 2.19
N THR A 446 6.73 -10.69 2.90
CA THR A 446 6.07 -11.09 4.16
C THR A 446 6.48 -10.25 5.35
N GLN A 447 7.61 -9.56 5.28
CA GLN A 447 8.17 -8.86 6.42
C GLN A 447 9.28 -7.90 6.00
N GLU A 448 9.61 -6.96 6.89
CA GLU A 448 10.74 -6.07 6.75
C GLU A 448 11.54 -6.13 8.06
N ILE A 449 12.84 -6.44 7.98
CA ILE A 449 13.69 -6.62 9.16
C ILE A 449 14.54 -5.36 9.34
N GLY A 450 14.10 -4.52 10.28
CA GLY A 450 14.87 -3.39 10.78
C GLY A 450 15.58 -3.75 12.07
N TYR A 451 15.99 -2.74 12.82
CA TYR A 451 16.61 -2.87 14.13
C TYR A 451 16.22 -1.70 15.03
N VAL A 452 16.52 -1.86 16.31
CA VAL A 452 16.48 -0.81 17.33
C VAL A 452 17.86 -0.65 17.93
N GLN A 453 18.15 0.54 18.43
CA GLN A 453 19.41 0.86 19.11
C GLN A 453 19.13 1.51 20.45
N PHE A 454 19.93 1.16 21.45
CA PHE A 454 19.83 1.73 22.79
C PHE A 454 21.18 1.66 23.53
N PRO A 455 21.42 2.55 24.50
CA PRO A 455 22.69 2.59 25.21
C PRO A 455 22.76 1.50 26.29
N LYS A 456 23.94 0.88 26.43
CA LYS A 456 24.34 0.00 27.54
C LYS A 456 25.70 0.45 28.09
N PRO A 457 26.08 0.08 29.33
CA PRO A 457 27.39 0.43 29.90
C PRO A 457 28.59 0.04 29.03
N GLU A 458 28.45 -1.03 28.24
CA GLU A 458 29.47 -1.54 27.31
C GLU A 458 29.54 -0.76 25.98
N GLY A 459 28.56 0.10 25.70
CA GLY A 459 28.46 0.90 24.48
C GLY A 459 27.07 0.86 23.86
N LEU A 460 27.03 0.77 22.53
CA LEU A 460 25.79 0.65 21.77
C LEU A 460 25.31 -0.81 21.79
N GLU A 461 24.05 -1.03 22.19
CA GLU A 461 23.36 -2.28 21.95
C GLU A 461 22.38 -2.11 20.79
N GLN A 462 22.24 -3.16 19.99
CA GLN A 462 21.21 -3.24 18.96
C GLN A 462 20.80 -4.68 18.70
N TYR A 463 19.56 -4.86 18.27
CA TYR A 463 19.07 -6.14 17.82
C TYR A 463 18.00 -5.98 16.73
N PRO A 464 17.82 -7.01 15.87
CA PRO A 464 16.85 -6.97 14.79
C PRO A 464 15.41 -6.96 15.30
N VAL A 465 14.54 -6.19 14.65
CA VAL A 465 13.12 -6.12 14.94
C VAL A 465 12.34 -6.22 13.63
N VAL A 466 11.52 -7.27 13.51
CA VAL A 466 10.76 -7.53 12.28
C VAL A 466 9.38 -6.87 12.32
N LEU A 467 9.11 -6.05 11.29
CA LEU A 467 7.78 -5.55 10.97
C LEU A 467 7.06 -6.58 10.10
N LYS A 468 5.91 -7.07 10.56
CA LYS A 468 5.07 -7.98 9.78
C LYS A 468 4.46 -7.29 8.55
N GLY A 469 4.44 -7.99 7.41
CA GLY A 469 3.76 -7.59 6.19
C GLY A 469 2.24 -7.54 6.34
N ASN A 470 1.56 -6.69 5.56
CA ASN A 470 0.10 -6.57 5.53
C ASN A 470 -0.51 -7.41 4.39
N ARG A 471 -0.28 -8.73 4.42
CA ARG A 471 -0.69 -9.66 3.35
C ARG A 471 -1.92 -10.48 3.75
N SER A 472 -2.61 -11.07 2.77
CA SER A 472 -3.80 -11.90 3.04
C SER A 472 -3.45 -13.18 3.82
N GLU A 473 -4.43 -13.70 4.56
CA GLU A 473 -4.35 -14.69 5.67
C GLU A 473 -3.63 -16.04 5.44
N GLU A 474 -3.07 -16.32 4.26
CA GLU A 474 -2.55 -17.66 3.93
C GLU A 474 -1.09 -17.94 4.36
N SER A 475 -0.27 -16.96 4.76
CA SER A 475 1.06 -17.25 5.33
C SER A 475 1.71 -16.01 5.93
N ASP A 476 1.59 -15.81 7.24
CA ASP A 476 2.17 -14.63 7.89
C ASP A 476 2.64 -14.88 9.34
N ASP A 477 2.78 -16.16 9.75
CA ASP A 477 3.40 -16.51 11.03
C ASP A 477 4.93 -16.48 10.98
N TYR A 478 5.54 -16.43 9.78
CA TYR A 478 7.01 -16.45 9.64
C TYR A 478 7.68 -15.28 10.37
N ALA A 479 7.16 -14.05 10.20
CA ALA A 479 7.67 -12.88 10.91
C ALA A 479 7.62 -13.10 12.43
N LYS A 480 6.49 -13.61 12.93
CA LYS A 480 6.35 -13.92 14.36
C LYS A 480 7.30 -15.05 14.80
N SER A 481 7.58 -16.01 13.93
CA SER A 481 8.52 -17.11 14.21
C SER A 481 9.99 -16.67 14.31
N LEU A 482 10.31 -15.43 13.91
CA LEU A 482 11.63 -14.85 14.12
C LEU A 482 11.81 -14.34 15.55
N MET A 483 10.71 -14.00 16.24
CA MET A 483 10.74 -13.51 17.61
C MET A 483 11.44 -14.53 18.51
N ASN A 484 12.45 -14.06 19.22
CA ASN A 484 13.23 -14.80 20.20
C ASN A 484 13.98 -13.79 21.08
N GLN A 485 14.82 -14.29 21.99
CA GLN A 485 15.73 -13.47 22.80
C GLN A 485 16.59 -12.53 21.92
N ASN A 486 16.48 -11.20 22.09
CA ASN A 486 17.11 -10.19 21.23
C ASN A 486 16.70 -10.30 19.74
N PHE A 487 15.44 -10.62 19.46
CA PHE A 487 14.84 -10.44 18.13
C PHE A 487 13.37 -10.05 18.30
N GLY A 488 13.09 -8.76 18.10
CA GLY A 488 11.75 -8.22 18.33
C GLY A 488 10.79 -8.49 17.16
N TRP A 489 9.49 -8.50 17.45
CA TRP A 489 8.43 -8.59 16.44
C TRP A 489 7.31 -7.59 16.72
N PHE A 490 6.74 -7.01 15.67
CA PHE A 490 5.56 -6.16 15.80
C PHE A 490 4.72 -6.07 14.52
N GLU A 491 3.52 -5.51 14.66
CA GLU A 491 2.56 -5.32 13.58
C GLU A 491 2.12 -3.85 13.52
N VAL A 492 1.94 -3.35 12.30
CA VAL A 492 1.36 -2.03 12.03
C VAL A 492 0.34 -2.15 10.93
N GLY A 493 -0.85 -1.60 11.16
CA GLY A 493 -1.96 -1.70 10.23
C GLY A 493 -2.57 -3.09 10.19
N LYS A 494 -3.54 -3.26 9.28
CA LYS A 494 -4.17 -4.54 8.99
C LYS A 494 -4.21 -4.78 7.48
N PRO A 495 -4.19 -6.05 7.03
CA PRO A 495 -4.49 -6.38 5.64
C PRO A 495 -5.82 -5.75 5.22
N ARG A 496 -5.83 -5.15 4.03
CA ARG A 496 -7.01 -4.48 3.47
C ARG A 496 -7.35 -5.03 2.09
N GLN A 497 -8.64 -4.96 1.76
CA GLN A 497 -9.13 -5.38 0.46
C GLN A 497 -8.83 -4.29 -0.58
N LEU A 498 -7.94 -4.62 -1.52
CA LEU A 498 -7.62 -3.78 -2.68
C LEU A 498 -8.24 -4.38 -3.94
N ASP A 499 -8.39 -3.57 -4.99
CA ASP A 499 -8.85 -4.10 -6.26
C ASP A 499 -7.81 -5.05 -6.88
N ALA A 500 -8.26 -5.89 -7.83
CA ALA A 500 -7.43 -6.95 -8.41
C ALA A 500 -6.11 -6.45 -9.04
N PHE A 501 -6.04 -5.18 -9.48
CA PHE A 501 -4.82 -4.62 -10.07
C PHE A 501 -3.83 -4.09 -9.02
N ASN A 502 -4.27 -3.93 -7.77
CA ASN A 502 -3.48 -3.34 -6.69
C ASN A 502 -3.37 -4.26 -5.47
N GLN A 503 -3.85 -5.51 -5.56
CA GLN A 503 -3.88 -6.49 -4.46
C GLN A 503 -2.52 -6.80 -3.81
N TRP A 504 -1.41 -6.47 -4.49
CA TRP A 504 -0.05 -6.67 -4.01
C TRP A 504 0.63 -5.41 -3.48
N ALA A 505 -0.02 -4.24 -3.52
CA ALA A 505 0.60 -2.95 -3.18
C ALA A 505 1.06 -2.85 -1.72
N ASP A 506 0.48 -3.66 -0.82
CA ASP A 506 0.83 -3.71 0.61
C ASP A 506 1.93 -4.74 0.96
N TRP A 507 2.49 -5.43 -0.03
CA TRP A 507 3.60 -6.36 0.19
C TRP A 507 4.91 -5.58 0.32
N TYR A 508 5.84 -6.02 1.17
CA TYR A 508 7.05 -5.25 1.46
C TYR A 508 8.17 -5.34 0.42
N ASN A 509 7.96 -6.08 -0.68
CA ASN A 509 8.65 -5.79 -1.94
C ASN A 509 8.45 -4.33 -2.40
N ASN A 510 7.37 -3.69 -1.94
CA ASN A 510 7.02 -2.31 -2.21
C ASN A 510 7.59 -1.31 -1.17
N LEU A 511 8.49 -1.72 -0.29
CA LEU A 511 9.09 -0.89 0.76
C LEU A 511 10.61 -1.11 0.73
N ALA A 512 11.39 -0.03 0.74
CA ALA A 512 12.85 -0.10 0.78
C ALA A 512 13.45 1.22 1.31
N VAL A 513 14.75 1.22 1.62
CA VAL A 513 15.48 2.39 2.09
C VAL A 513 16.79 2.54 1.33
N THR A 514 17.18 3.79 1.08
CA THR A 514 18.50 4.08 0.50
C THR A 514 19.60 3.79 1.52
N PRO A 515 20.86 3.59 1.07
CA PRO A 515 22.01 3.79 1.95
C PRO A 515 22.07 5.22 2.49
N ALA A 516 23.00 5.47 3.41
CA ALA A 516 23.27 6.80 3.95
C ALA A 516 23.39 7.87 2.85
N LEU A 517 22.69 8.99 3.04
CA LEU A 517 22.69 10.18 2.19
C LEU A 517 23.17 11.39 3.01
N PRO A 518 23.64 12.49 2.36
CA PRO A 518 24.21 13.64 3.06
C PRO A 518 23.35 14.23 4.21
N ASP A 519 22.02 14.25 4.06
CA ASP A 519 21.08 14.77 5.06
C ASP A 519 20.29 13.66 5.78
N TYR A 520 20.53 12.40 5.39
CA TYR A 520 19.83 11.22 5.90
C TYR A 520 20.85 10.12 6.18
N PRO A 521 21.56 10.18 7.32
CA PRO A 521 22.67 9.27 7.63
C PRO A 521 22.22 7.82 7.80
N LEU A 522 20.95 7.59 8.14
CA LEU A 522 20.32 6.27 8.19
C LEU A 522 19.53 5.94 6.92
N GLY A 523 19.78 6.69 5.85
CA GLY A 523 19.06 6.55 4.59
C GLY A 523 17.65 7.16 4.61
N ARG A 524 17.00 7.10 3.44
CA ARG A 524 15.64 7.61 3.25
C ARG A 524 14.71 6.53 2.71
N ILE A 525 13.60 6.34 3.40
CA ILE A 525 12.62 5.32 3.02
C ILE A 525 11.93 5.70 1.70
N TYR A 526 11.62 4.72 0.88
CA TYR A 526 10.81 4.88 -0.32
C TYR A 526 9.88 3.69 -0.55
N TYR A 527 8.76 3.96 -1.23
CA TYR A 527 7.72 2.96 -1.47
C TYR A 527 6.93 3.28 -2.75
N GLY A 528 6.27 2.29 -3.32
CA GLY A 528 5.52 2.43 -4.56
C GLY A 528 4.05 2.81 -4.36
N THR A 529 3.52 3.53 -5.35
CA THR A 529 2.14 4.02 -5.43
C THR A 529 1.56 3.71 -6.80
N ALA A 530 0.27 3.37 -6.83
CA ALA A 530 -0.45 3.00 -8.03
C ALA A 530 -1.82 3.69 -8.07
N ASP A 531 -2.00 4.62 -9.02
CA ASP A 531 -3.21 5.44 -9.14
C ASP A 531 -3.55 6.18 -7.83
N ASN A 532 -4.62 5.78 -7.13
CA ASN A 532 -5.02 6.33 -5.83
C ASN A 532 -4.63 5.41 -4.65
N VAL A 533 -3.84 4.36 -4.90
CA VAL A 533 -3.40 3.38 -3.92
C VAL A 533 -1.95 3.64 -3.55
N SER A 534 -1.73 3.89 -2.26
CA SER A 534 -0.40 3.94 -1.62
C SER A 534 -0.06 2.56 -1.03
N LEU A 535 1.17 2.33 -0.58
CA LEU A 535 1.44 1.37 0.51
C LEU A 535 0.48 1.66 1.69
N ASN A 536 0.17 0.64 2.49
CA ASN A 536 -0.74 0.72 3.63
C ASN A 536 -0.54 2.05 4.41
N PRO A 537 -1.57 2.93 4.46
CA PRO A 537 -1.43 4.25 5.07
C PRO A 537 -1.01 4.22 6.55
N GLU A 538 -1.42 3.20 7.31
CA GLU A 538 -1.01 3.07 8.71
C GLU A 538 0.50 2.77 8.81
N VAL A 539 1.03 1.96 7.89
CA VAL A 539 2.48 1.71 7.77
C VAL A 539 3.21 2.98 7.37
N VAL A 540 2.73 3.70 6.34
CA VAL A 540 3.37 4.95 5.89
C VAL A 540 3.43 6.00 7.01
N GLU A 541 2.34 6.17 7.78
CA GLU A 541 2.31 7.11 8.90
C GLU A 541 3.16 6.64 10.09
N PHE A 542 3.26 5.34 10.33
CA PHE A 542 4.20 4.78 11.30
C PHE A 542 5.66 5.08 10.92
N LEU A 543 6.04 4.85 9.66
CA LEU A 543 7.42 5.10 9.19
C LEU A 543 7.80 6.58 9.34
N LYS A 544 6.89 7.51 9.01
CA LYS A 544 7.06 8.94 9.27
C LYS A 544 7.25 9.26 10.76
N ALA A 545 6.51 8.58 11.64
CA ALA A 545 6.59 8.82 13.08
C ALA A 545 7.95 8.45 13.68
N GLN A 546 8.76 7.62 13.00
CA GLN A 546 10.12 7.28 13.44
C GLN A 546 11.11 8.43 13.24
N LYS A 547 10.86 9.33 12.26
CA LYS A 547 11.62 10.56 11.94
C LYS A 547 13.07 10.40 11.48
N VAL A 548 13.73 9.30 11.85
CA VAL A 548 15.17 9.08 11.66
C VAL A 548 15.59 8.78 10.22
N GLN A 549 14.67 8.31 9.38
CA GLN A 549 14.89 8.03 7.95
C GLN A 549 14.07 8.95 7.02
N GLY A 550 13.69 10.12 7.54
CA GLY A 550 12.98 11.16 6.81
C GLY A 550 11.54 10.81 6.44
N ASP A 551 10.89 11.73 5.71
CA ASP A 551 9.59 11.46 5.10
C ASP A 551 9.75 10.46 3.95
N PRO A 552 8.99 9.34 3.95
CA PRO A 552 9.08 8.33 2.91
C PRO A 552 8.75 8.89 1.50
N VAL A 553 9.57 8.53 0.52
CA VAL A 553 9.42 8.98 -0.88
C VAL A 553 8.48 8.05 -1.63
N ALA A 554 7.37 8.60 -2.12
CA ALA A 554 6.42 7.88 -2.96
C ALA A 554 6.91 7.79 -4.42
N ILE A 555 6.88 6.60 -5.01
CA ILE A 555 7.32 6.31 -6.38
C ILE A 555 6.14 5.79 -7.21
N ASP A 556 5.99 6.24 -8.45
CA ASP A 556 4.94 5.73 -9.35
C ASP A 556 5.29 4.33 -9.88
N THR A 557 4.63 3.32 -9.32
CA THR A 557 4.70 1.90 -9.72
C THR A 557 3.40 1.44 -10.41
N SER A 558 2.49 2.35 -10.77
CA SER A 558 1.17 2.08 -11.40
C SER A 558 1.20 1.30 -12.71
N TRP A 559 2.36 1.14 -13.31
CA TRP A 559 2.55 0.48 -14.60
C TRP A 559 3.15 -0.93 -14.48
N LEU A 560 3.65 -1.32 -13.30
CA LEU A 560 4.20 -2.64 -13.01
C LEU A 560 3.10 -3.61 -12.60
N MET A 561 3.19 -4.90 -12.95
CA MET A 561 2.13 -5.84 -12.59
C MET A 561 1.93 -5.98 -11.07
N LEU A 562 3.03 -5.99 -10.31
CA LEU A 562 3.00 -6.19 -8.85
C LEU A 562 2.92 -4.89 -8.05
N ARG A 563 3.20 -3.74 -8.70
CA ARG A 563 3.26 -2.41 -8.09
C ARG A 563 4.46 -2.20 -7.15
N HIS A 564 5.52 -3.01 -7.26
CA HIS A 564 6.63 -3.02 -6.29
C HIS A 564 7.82 -2.16 -6.75
N VAL A 565 8.53 -1.55 -5.80
CA VAL A 565 9.72 -0.73 -6.10
C VAL A 565 10.97 -1.58 -6.37
N ASP A 566 11.06 -2.78 -5.80
CA ASP A 566 12.16 -3.73 -6.00
C ASP A 566 12.29 -4.24 -7.46
N GLU A 567 11.23 -4.08 -8.27
CA GLU A 567 11.26 -4.36 -9.71
C GLU A 567 12.03 -3.28 -10.50
N ILE A 568 12.27 -2.10 -9.94
CA ILE A 568 12.79 -0.95 -10.70
C ILE A 568 13.96 -0.22 -10.05
N ILE A 569 14.15 -0.32 -8.74
CA ILE A 569 15.23 0.35 -8.00
C ILE A 569 15.87 -0.64 -7.04
N ASN A 570 17.20 -0.65 -6.98
CA ASN A 570 17.96 -1.30 -5.93
C ASN A 570 19.26 -0.53 -5.67
N PHE A 571 19.84 -0.67 -4.49
CA PHE A 571 21.12 -0.07 -4.15
C PHE A 571 22.16 -1.16 -3.90
N ILE A 572 23.38 -0.92 -4.38
CA ILE A 572 24.54 -1.76 -4.13
C ILE A 572 25.67 -0.90 -3.54
N PRO A 573 26.58 -1.48 -2.75
CA PRO A 573 27.70 -0.73 -2.21
C PRO A 573 28.67 -0.32 -3.31
N SER A 574 29.52 0.67 -3.00
CA SER A 574 30.65 1.06 -3.82
C SER A 574 31.95 1.05 -3.04
N ALA A 575 33.06 0.93 -3.74
CA ALA A 575 34.39 1.03 -3.13
C ALA A 575 34.66 2.40 -2.48
N SER A 576 33.94 3.47 -2.86
CA SER A 576 34.06 4.80 -2.25
C SER A 576 33.15 5.00 -1.02
N GLY A 577 32.24 4.05 -0.74
CA GLY A 577 31.20 4.20 0.28
C GLY A 577 30.02 5.08 -0.15
N GLU A 578 30.05 5.64 -1.37
CA GLU A 578 28.91 6.38 -1.91
C GLU A 578 27.83 5.43 -2.43
N PRO A 579 26.54 5.79 -2.34
CA PRO A 579 25.46 4.93 -2.84
C PRO A 579 25.54 4.79 -4.37
N LEU A 580 25.36 3.56 -4.86
CA LEU A 580 25.14 3.26 -6.27
C LEU A 580 23.72 2.73 -6.46
N MET A 581 22.91 3.50 -7.17
CA MET A 581 21.53 3.15 -7.50
C MET A 581 21.49 2.39 -8.83
N LEU A 582 21.02 1.15 -8.80
CA LEU A 582 20.59 0.41 -9.96
C LEU A 582 19.16 0.83 -10.32
N ILE A 583 18.90 1.13 -11.60
CA ILE A 583 17.56 1.47 -12.08
C ILE A 583 17.21 0.77 -13.38
N ALA A 584 15.98 0.26 -13.48
CA ALA A 584 15.52 -0.49 -14.64
C ALA A 584 15.45 0.42 -15.85
N SER A 585 16.06 -0.01 -16.96
CA SER A 585 16.07 0.76 -18.19
C SER A 585 15.59 -0.06 -19.39
N PRO A 586 14.29 0.07 -19.73
CA PRO A 586 13.72 -0.43 -20.98
C PRO A 586 14.49 0.00 -22.23
N GLU A 587 14.99 1.24 -22.25
CA GLU A 587 15.78 1.74 -23.37
C GLU A 587 17.13 1.02 -23.51
N GLU A 588 17.83 0.77 -22.40
CA GLU A 588 19.07 -0.02 -22.42
C GLU A 588 18.82 -1.47 -22.85
N GLY A 589 17.67 -2.05 -22.48
CA GLY A 589 17.23 -3.36 -23.00
C GLY A 589 17.06 -3.38 -24.52
N VAL A 590 16.40 -2.37 -25.09
CA VAL A 590 16.25 -2.23 -26.56
C VAL A 590 17.61 -1.99 -27.23
N LYS A 591 18.48 -1.16 -26.64
CA LYS A 591 19.83 -0.90 -27.17
C LYS A 591 20.67 -2.18 -27.20
N LEU A 592 20.60 -3.00 -26.15
CA LEU A 592 21.29 -4.28 -26.05
C LEU A 592 20.87 -5.21 -27.21
N LEU A 593 19.58 -5.32 -27.50
CA LEU A 593 19.07 -6.11 -28.62
C LEU A 593 19.55 -5.60 -29.99
N LYS A 594 19.51 -4.27 -30.20
CA LYS A 594 20.00 -3.66 -31.45
C LYS A 594 21.49 -3.87 -31.66
N GLU A 595 22.27 -3.86 -30.59
CA GLU A 595 23.71 -4.11 -30.67
C GLU A 595 23.99 -5.58 -31.05
N LEU A 596 23.23 -6.54 -30.51
CA LEU A 596 23.29 -7.94 -30.92
C LEU A 596 22.97 -8.11 -32.42
N GLU A 597 21.91 -7.47 -32.92
CA GLU A 597 21.59 -7.49 -34.35
C GLU A 597 22.70 -6.88 -35.21
N LYS A 598 23.23 -5.74 -34.81
CA LYS A 598 24.33 -5.06 -35.53
C LYS A 598 25.60 -5.91 -35.60
N GLN A 599 25.85 -6.75 -34.59
CA GLN A 599 26.98 -7.68 -34.55
C GLN A 599 26.71 -9.00 -35.30
N GLY A 600 25.54 -9.18 -35.91
CA GLY A 600 25.18 -10.38 -36.67
C GLY A 600 24.64 -11.54 -35.81
N TYR A 601 24.22 -11.26 -34.58
CA TYR A 601 23.64 -12.23 -33.65
C TYR A 601 22.11 -12.12 -33.58
N GLU A 602 21.46 -11.61 -34.61
CA GLU A 602 20.00 -11.46 -34.62
C GLU A 602 19.25 -12.79 -34.56
N GLY A 603 19.89 -13.90 -34.94
CA GLY A 603 19.35 -15.26 -34.80
C GLY A 603 19.54 -15.89 -33.41
N ALA A 604 20.27 -15.23 -32.49
CA ALA A 604 20.54 -15.79 -31.16
C ALA A 604 19.27 -15.87 -30.31
N ALA A 605 19.13 -16.97 -29.56
CA ALA A 605 18.05 -17.15 -28.62
C ALA A 605 18.27 -16.28 -27.37
N ILE A 606 17.19 -15.66 -26.89
CA ILE A 606 17.07 -14.92 -25.63
C ILE A 606 15.90 -15.48 -24.83
N ASN A 607 15.85 -15.21 -23.53
CA ASN A 607 14.91 -15.84 -22.59
C ASN A 607 15.05 -17.38 -22.65
N ARG A 608 16.29 -17.86 -22.75
CA ARG A 608 16.60 -19.28 -22.97
C ARG A 608 16.00 -20.13 -21.84
N GLY A 609 15.28 -21.20 -22.19
CA GLY A 609 14.62 -22.10 -21.23
C GLY A 609 13.27 -21.61 -20.72
N LEU A 610 12.99 -20.30 -20.82
CA LEU A 610 11.74 -19.71 -20.33
C LEU A 610 10.58 -19.90 -21.32
N SER A 611 9.35 -19.79 -20.84
CA SER A 611 8.12 -19.78 -21.63
C SER A 611 8.07 -18.64 -22.65
N THR A 612 8.84 -17.58 -22.41
CA THR A 612 9.00 -16.41 -23.30
C THR A 612 10.19 -16.51 -24.26
N GLN A 613 10.84 -17.68 -24.37
CA GLN A 613 12.00 -17.87 -25.26
C GLN A 613 11.72 -17.41 -26.68
N THR A 614 12.63 -16.60 -27.23
CA THR A 614 12.53 -16.07 -28.59
C THR A 614 13.91 -15.74 -29.16
N THR A 615 13.98 -15.08 -30.31
CA THR A 615 15.23 -14.60 -30.92
C THR A 615 15.30 -13.08 -30.90
N VAL A 616 16.52 -12.54 -30.92
CA VAL A 616 16.78 -11.09 -31.03
C VAL A 616 15.98 -10.48 -32.21
N ARG A 617 16.03 -11.10 -33.39
CA ARG A 617 15.31 -10.64 -34.60
C ARG A 617 13.79 -10.61 -34.38
N ALA A 618 13.22 -11.67 -33.80
CA ALA A 618 11.78 -11.74 -33.58
C ALA A 618 11.31 -10.64 -32.61
N THR A 619 12.08 -10.37 -31.55
CA THR A 619 11.79 -9.30 -30.59
C THR A 619 11.90 -7.91 -31.22
N LEU A 620 12.97 -7.64 -31.99
CA LEU A 620 13.14 -6.35 -32.68
C LEU A 620 12.07 -6.11 -33.74
N ASN A 621 11.59 -7.17 -34.41
CA ASN A 621 10.49 -7.08 -35.37
C ASN A 621 9.13 -6.82 -34.71
N ASN A 622 9.00 -7.04 -33.40
CA ASN A 622 7.80 -6.67 -32.64
C ASN A 622 7.83 -5.17 -32.30
N GLN A 623 7.50 -4.33 -33.29
CA GLN A 623 7.53 -2.87 -33.15
C GLN A 623 6.67 -2.34 -32.00
N LEU A 624 5.56 -3.02 -31.67
CA LEU A 624 4.70 -2.64 -30.56
C LEU A 624 5.39 -2.85 -29.21
N LEU A 625 6.09 -3.97 -29.02
CA LEU A 625 6.83 -4.27 -27.79
C LEU A 625 8.01 -3.29 -27.60
N ILE A 626 8.73 -3.00 -28.69
CA ILE A 626 9.83 -2.03 -28.68
C ILE A 626 9.30 -0.63 -28.35
N GLN A 627 8.24 -0.17 -29.03
CA GLN A 627 7.66 1.15 -28.77
C GLN A 627 7.07 1.26 -27.36
N HIS A 628 6.45 0.19 -26.85
CA HIS A 628 5.96 0.11 -25.48
C HIS A 628 7.10 0.36 -24.48
N ASN A 629 8.22 -0.36 -24.61
CA ASN A 629 9.37 -0.23 -23.72
C ASN A 629 10.05 1.15 -23.83
N LEU A 630 10.21 1.69 -25.04
CA LEU A 630 10.73 3.06 -25.21
C LEU A 630 9.80 4.11 -24.60
N ASN A 631 8.48 3.90 -24.66
CA ASN A 631 7.51 4.75 -23.98
C ASN A 631 7.60 4.62 -22.46
N LEU A 632 7.77 3.42 -21.91
CA LEU A 632 8.00 3.21 -20.47
C LEU A 632 9.24 3.95 -19.99
N GLN A 633 10.37 3.86 -20.72
CA GLN A 633 11.56 4.64 -20.39
C GLN A 633 11.22 6.14 -20.32
N LYS A 634 10.63 6.68 -21.39
CA LYS A 634 10.38 8.12 -21.52
C LYS A 634 9.36 8.64 -20.51
N GLN A 635 8.29 7.88 -20.25
CA GLN A 635 7.13 8.33 -19.49
C GLN A 635 7.19 7.95 -18.01
N LYS A 636 7.95 6.92 -17.64
CA LYS A 636 8.02 6.39 -16.27
C LYS A 636 9.42 6.48 -15.69
N ILE A 637 10.43 5.93 -16.37
CA ILE A 637 11.79 5.85 -15.81
C ILE A 637 12.53 7.21 -15.84
N GLU A 638 12.46 8.00 -16.91
CA GLU A 638 13.14 9.31 -16.92
C GLU A 638 12.58 10.29 -15.86
N PRO A 639 11.25 10.44 -15.70
CA PRO A 639 10.70 11.25 -14.61
C PRO A 639 11.14 10.72 -13.24
N LEU A 640 11.13 9.40 -13.05
CA LEU A 640 11.59 8.77 -11.80
C LEU A 640 13.06 9.11 -11.52
N ILE A 641 13.97 8.96 -12.48
CA ILE A 641 15.38 9.33 -12.30
C ILE A 641 15.51 10.79 -11.84
N ASN A 642 14.76 11.72 -12.45
CA ASN A 642 14.80 13.13 -12.05
C ASN A 642 14.26 13.36 -10.64
N GLN A 643 13.21 12.64 -10.25
CA GLN A 643 12.69 12.65 -8.89
C GLN A 643 13.76 12.14 -7.91
N LEU A 644 14.32 10.95 -8.12
CA LEU A 644 15.28 10.33 -7.20
C LEU A 644 16.58 11.14 -7.09
N LYS A 645 17.04 11.77 -8.18
CA LYS A 645 18.16 12.71 -8.11
C LYS A 645 17.90 13.90 -7.18
N THR A 646 16.66 14.38 -7.15
CA THR A 646 16.26 15.50 -6.30
C THR A 646 16.06 15.04 -4.86
N GLU A 647 15.27 13.99 -4.65
CA GLU A 647 14.90 13.49 -3.33
C GLU A 647 16.08 12.85 -2.58
N PHE A 648 17.01 12.20 -3.30
CA PHE A 648 18.15 11.50 -2.70
C PHE A 648 19.50 12.20 -2.96
N ASN A 649 19.49 13.38 -3.58
CA ASN A 649 20.70 14.14 -3.90
C ASN A 649 21.75 13.32 -4.69
N LEU A 650 21.29 12.50 -5.64
CA LEU A 650 22.16 11.61 -6.43
C LEU A 650 22.76 12.29 -7.65
N ARG A 651 24.03 12.01 -7.91
CA ARG A 651 24.74 12.42 -9.12
C ARG A 651 24.60 11.37 -10.22
N ASN A 652 24.91 11.74 -11.46
CA ASN A 652 24.78 10.83 -12.61
C ASN A 652 25.72 9.61 -12.54
N ASP A 653 26.91 9.78 -11.97
CA ASP A 653 27.90 8.70 -11.76
C ASP A 653 27.46 7.68 -10.69
N GLN A 654 26.44 8.02 -9.89
CA GLN A 654 25.83 7.13 -8.90
C GLN A 654 24.62 6.36 -9.44
N ILE A 655 24.26 6.53 -10.72
CA ILE A 655 23.07 5.93 -11.31
C ILE A 655 23.48 4.96 -12.42
N ILE A 656 23.26 3.67 -12.17
CA ILE A 656 23.56 2.59 -13.10
C ILE A 656 22.25 2.13 -13.74
N ARG A 657 22.09 2.42 -15.03
CA ARG A 657 20.95 1.94 -15.82
C ARG A 657 21.17 0.48 -16.19
N VAL A 658 20.27 -0.39 -15.76
CA VAL A 658 20.34 -1.84 -15.99
C VAL A 658 19.38 -2.22 -17.12
N PRO A 659 19.84 -2.96 -18.15
CA PRO A 659 18.97 -3.40 -19.24
C PRO A 659 17.81 -4.27 -18.74
N ALA A 660 16.59 -3.80 -18.97
CA ALA A 660 15.36 -4.54 -18.69
C ALA A 660 14.41 -4.43 -19.90
N LEU A 661 13.44 -5.32 -20.02
CA LEU A 661 12.27 -5.14 -20.86
C LEU A 661 11.04 -5.58 -20.08
N PHE A 662 9.91 -4.94 -20.32
CA PHE A 662 8.64 -5.24 -19.68
C PHE A 662 7.62 -5.67 -20.73
N SER A 663 6.75 -6.58 -20.33
CA SER A 663 5.58 -6.99 -21.10
C SER A 663 4.49 -5.92 -21.02
N TYR A 664 3.45 -6.06 -21.85
CA TYR A 664 2.31 -5.13 -21.83
C TYR A 664 1.52 -5.13 -20.51
N SER A 665 1.62 -6.19 -19.70
CA SER A 665 1.00 -6.26 -18.38
C SER A 665 1.90 -5.75 -17.25
N GLY A 666 3.14 -5.35 -17.57
CA GLY A 666 4.04 -4.70 -16.62
C GLY A 666 4.93 -5.63 -15.80
N TYR A 667 5.04 -6.91 -16.15
CA TYR A 667 6.04 -7.81 -15.55
C TYR A 667 7.35 -7.78 -16.35
N ALA A 668 8.47 -8.12 -15.70
CA ALA A 668 9.78 -8.20 -16.34
C ALA A 668 9.81 -9.33 -17.38
N TRP A 669 10.02 -8.97 -18.65
CA TRP A 669 9.93 -9.89 -19.78
C TRP A 669 11.06 -10.94 -19.81
N TRP A 670 12.15 -10.67 -19.09
CA TRP A 670 13.24 -11.58 -18.77
C TRP A 670 13.66 -11.39 -17.31
N PRO A 671 14.45 -12.31 -16.71
CA PRO A 671 14.89 -12.21 -15.33
C PRO A 671 15.51 -10.85 -15.01
N ASN A 672 14.94 -10.17 -14.03
CA ASN A 672 15.26 -8.77 -13.77
C ASN A 672 16.50 -8.67 -12.89
N LEU A 673 17.61 -8.26 -13.52
CA LEU A 673 18.93 -8.13 -12.88
C LEU A 673 18.96 -7.16 -11.69
N ILE A 674 17.96 -6.28 -11.55
CA ILE A 674 17.88 -5.35 -10.41
C ILE A 674 17.40 -6.06 -9.15
N ASN A 675 16.55 -7.07 -9.29
CA ASN A 675 15.98 -7.85 -8.20
C ASN A 675 17.05 -8.84 -7.68
N SER A 676 18.13 -8.28 -7.15
CA SER A 676 19.37 -8.93 -6.73
C SER A 676 19.65 -8.64 -5.26
N VAL A 677 20.36 -9.56 -4.59
CA VAL A 677 20.62 -9.52 -3.15
C VAL A 677 22.11 -9.32 -2.93
N TYR A 678 22.50 -8.27 -2.23
CA TYR A 678 23.88 -8.09 -1.80
C TYR A 678 24.11 -8.77 -0.45
N VAL A 679 25.19 -9.54 -0.33
CA VAL A 679 25.59 -10.22 0.90
C VAL A 679 27.10 -10.13 1.05
N ASN A 680 27.59 -9.18 1.85
CA ASN A 680 28.98 -9.11 2.33
C ASN A 680 30.05 -9.30 1.23
N GLY A 681 29.91 -8.60 0.11
CA GLY A 681 30.82 -8.64 -1.05
C GLY A 681 30.35 -9.50 -2.22
N GLU A 682 29.33 -10.33 -2.03
CA GLU A 682 28.72 -11.17 -3.06
C GLU A 682 27.36 -10.60 -3.49
N LEU A 683 27.16 -10.38 -4.78
CA LEU A 683 25.87 -9.99 -5.35
C LEU A 683 25.22 -11.21 -6.02
N LEU A 684 24.08 -11.62 -5.50
CA LEU A 684 23.26 -12.72 -6.00
C LEU A 684 22.28 -12.14 -7.02
N VAL A 685 22.48 -12.46 -8.29
CA VAL A 685 21.75 -11.86 -9.41
C VAL A 685 21.02 -12.94 -10.18
N SER A 686 19.77 -12.68 -10.58
CA SER A 686 19.05 -13.54 -11.50
C SER A 686 19.81 -13.74 -12.81
N ASN A 687 19.89 -14.97 -13.30
CA ASN A 687 20.51 -15.25 -14.59
C ASN A 687 19.58 -14.72 -15.70
N PRO A 688 19.99 -13.73 -16.51
CA PRO A 688 19.09 -13.10 -17.49
C PRO A 688 18.71 -14.01 -18.66
N LYS A 689 19.33 -15.21 -18.78
CA LYS A 689 19.11 -16.17 -19.88
C LYS A 689 19.17 -15.47 -21.26
N GLY A 690 20.13 -14.57 -21.46
CA GLY A 690 20.28 -13.67 -22.60
C GLY A 690 20.71 -14.35 -23.91
N ALA A 691 21.52 -13.71 -24.75
CA ALA A 691 22.13 -14.35 -25.92
C ALA A 691 23.49 -14.97 -25.57
N LEU A 692 23.80 -16.17 -26.09
CA LEU A 692 25.14 -16.76 -25.95
C LEU A 692 26.03 -16.34 -27.13
N ILE A 693 27.14 -15.68 -26.82
CA ILE A 693 28.21 -15.35 -27.76
C ILE A 693 29.47 -16.08 -27.31
N ASP A 694 30.00 -16.97 -28.15
CA ASP A 694 31.16 -17.82 -27.83
C ASP A 694 31.04 -18.53 -26.47
N GLY A 695 29.83 -18.99 -26.15
CA GLY A 695 29.51 -19.70 -24.91
C GLY A 695 29.33 -18.81 -23.68
N ARG A 696 29.38 -17.48 -23.81
CA ARG A 696 29.16 -16.52 -22.71
C ARG A 696 27.85 -15.77 -22.89
N ASP A 697 27.14 -15.52 -21.79
CA ASP A 697 25.90 -14.75 -21.82
C ASP A 697 26.19 -13.26 -21.97
N TYR A 698 25.77 -12.68 -23.09
CA TYR A 698 26.06 -11.28 -23.41
C TYR A 698 25.45 -10.29 -22.40
N THR A 699 24.26 -10.59 -21.87
CA THR A 699 23.58 -9.73 -20.91
C THR A 699 24.28 -9.78 -19.55
N GLN A 700 24.76 -10.95 -19.12
CA GLN A 700 25.60 -11.05 -17.92
C GLN A 700 26.89 -10.25 -18.04
N GLU A 701 27.58 -10.34 -19.18
CA GLU A 701 28.82 -9.59 -19.42
C GLU A 701 28.57 -8.08 -19.49
N ASP A 702 27.42 -7.64 -20.01
CA ASP A 702 27.03 -6.24 -19.97
C ASP A 702 26.78 -5.74 -18.55
N PHE A 703 26.04 -6.51 -17.76
CA PHE A 703 25.80 -6.18 -16.34
C PHE A 703 27.10 -6.09 -15.55
N LYS A 704 27.99 -7.09 -15.68
CA LYS A 704 29.32 -7.09 -15.04
C LYS A 704 30.10 -5.80 -15.33
N ARG A 705 30.10 -5.33 -16.58
CA ARG A 705 30.78 -4.09 -16.96
C ARG A 705 30.16 -2.86 -16.30
N ARG A 706 28.83 -2.80 -16.22
CA ARG A 706 28.11 -1.66 -15.63
C ARG A 706 28.37 -1.51 -14.14
N VAL A 707 28.37 -2.62 -13.40
CA VAL A 707 28.55 -2.61 -11.94
C VAL A 707 30.01 -2.81 -11.51
N ALA A 708 30.96 -2.85 -12.44
CA ALA A 708 32.38 -3.04 -12.13
C ALA A 708 32.94 -2.01 -11.14
N VAL A 709 32.37 -0.79 -11.13
CA VAL A 709 32.74 0.29 -10.20
C VAL A 709 32.42 -0.06 -8.73
N ALA A 710 31.48 -0.97 -8.48
CA ALA A 710 31.12 -1.42 -7.13
C ALA A 710 32.22 -2.29 -6.50
N GLY A 711 33.05 -2.96 -7.30
CA GLY A 711 34.11 -3.84 -6.79
C GLY A 711 33.59 -5.11 -6.10
N ILE A 712 32.36 -5.53 -6.39
CA ILE A 712 31.69 -6.70 -5.79
C ILE A 712 31.75 -7.92 -6.71
N ASN A 713 31.71 -9.12 -6.12
CA ASN A 713 31.62 -10.38 -6.86
C ASN A 713 30.19 -10.60 -7.33
N ILE A 714 30.01 -11.05 -8.57
CA ILE A 714 28.67 -11.24 -9.17
C ILE A 714 28.42 -12.73 -9.40
N ASN A 715 27.35 -13.23 -8.80
CA ASN A 715 26.92 -14.62 -8.89
C ASN A 715 25.56 -14.69 -9.59
N PHE A 716 25.55 -15.18 -10.83
CA PHE A 716 24.30 -15.38 -11.56
C PHE A 716 23.66 -16.71 -11.18
N LEU A 717 22.47 -16.64 -10.58
CA LEU A 717 21.68 -17.78 -10.11
C LEU A 717 20.61 -18.13 -11.14
N ASP A 718 20.42 -19.43 -11.40
CA ASP A 718 19.34 -19.89 -12.27
C ASP A 718 18.00 -19.86 -11.51
N ASP A 719 17.30 -18.74 -11.61
CA ASP A 719 16.04 -18.46 -10.91
C ASP A 719 14.79 -18.66 -11.78
N GLU A 720 14.88 -19.51 -12.80
CA GLU A 720 13.80 -19.80 -13.75
C GLU A 720 12.45 -20.09 -13.09
N TYR A 721 12.44 -20.86 -12.00
CA TYR A 721 11.22 -21.16 -11.25
C TYR A 721 10.52 -19.89 -10.72
N TYR A 722 11.30 -18.94 -10.18
CA TYR A 722 10.76 -17.68 -9.69
C TYR A 722 10.31 -16.78 -10.84
N GLN A 723 11.10 -16.71 -11.93
CA GLN A 723 10.76 -15.90 -13.11
C GLN A 723 9.44 -16.32 -13.75
N GLU A 724 9.17 -17.62 -13.89
CA GLU A 724 7.90 -18.10 -14.45
C GLU A 724 6.69 -17.74 -13.56
N LEU A 725 6.95 -17.51 -12.25
CA LEU A 725 5.97 -17.02 -11.28
C LEU A 725 5.98 -15.49 -11.15
N GLN A 726 6.69 -14.79 -12.03
CA GLN A 726 6.77 -13.34 -12.10
C GLN A 726 7.48 -12.67 -10.90
N GLY A 727 8.44 -13.37 -10.30
CA GLY A 727 9.37 -12.81 -9.31
C GLY A 727 10.81 -13.22 -9.62
N ASN A 728 11.76 -12.80 -8.79
CA ASN A 728 13.18 -13.12 -8.96
C ASN A 728 13.82 -13.45 -7.60
N ILE A 729 15.15 -13.60 -7.56
CA ILE A 729 15.85 -14.04 -6.34
C ILE A 729 15.58 -13.11 -5.15
N TYR A 730 15.59 -11.78 -5.34
CA TYR A 730 15.35 -10.85 -4.25
C TYR A 730 13.92 -11.00 -3.71
N SER A 731 12.91 -11.15 -4.58
CA SER A 731 11.52 -11.43 -4.14
C SER A 731 11.38 -12.68 -3.28
N ALA A 732 12.22 -13.70 -3.53
CA ALA A 732 12.18 -15.00 -2.88
C ALA A 732 12.99 -15.07 -1.57
N THR A 733 13.83 -14.07 -1.31
CA THR A 733 14.68 -14.00 -0.12
C THR A 733 14.33 -12.81 0.76
N ASN A 734 14.89 -12.76 1.97
CA ASN A 734 14.92 -11.58 2.83
C ASN A 734 16.23 -11.63 3.64
N THR A 735 16.66 -10.54 4.24
CA THR A 735 17.96 -10.45 4.92
C THR A 735 17.81 -9.85 6.31
N THR A 736 18.47 -10.48 7.29
CA THR A 736 18.75 -9.84 8.58
C THR A 736 20.12 -9.17 8.46
N HIS A 737 20.16 -7.87 8.71
CA HIS A 737 21.39 -7.09 8.73
C HIS A 737 21.93 -6.97 10.15
N VAL A 738 23.21 -6.62 10.29
CA VAL A 738 23.85 -6.38 11.60
C VAL A 738 23.37 -5.06 12.22
N GLY A 739 22.86 -4.13 11.40
CA GLY A 739 22.52 -2.76 11.79
C GLY A 739 23.73 -1.81 11.72
N ASN A 740 23.48 -0.51 11.80
CA ASN A 740 24.54 0.49 11.80
C ASN A 740 25.35 0.44 13.12
N GLU A 741 26.68 0.40 13.03
CA GLU A 741 27.55 0.40 14.23
C GLU A 741 27.62 1.77 14.92
N GLN A 742 27.14 2.83 14.27
CA GLN A 742 27.01 4.15 14.87
C GLN A 742 25.63 4.33 15.50
N PRO A 743 25.56 4.93 16.70
CA PRO A 743 24.28 5.21 17.35
C PRO A 743 23.54 6.32 16.61
N PHE A 744 22.27 6.09 16.27
CA PHE A 744 21.44 7.02 15.50
C PHE A 744 21.42 8.43 16.07
N TRP A 745 21.54 8.54 17.40
CA TRP A 745 21.44 9.82 18.09
C TRP A 745 22.64 10.73 17.96
N GLN A 746 23.76 10.23 17.47
CA GLN A 746 24.93 11.05 17.15
C GLN A 746 24.85 11.64 15.75
N ASP A 747 24.08 11.01 14.86
CA ASP A 747 24.02 11.36 13.45
C ASP A 747 22.82 12.26 13.09
N ILE A 748 21.82 12.37 13.96
CA ILE A 748 20.66 13.22 13.73
C ILE A 748 20.98 14.69 14.10
N PRO A 749 20.72 15.66 13.19
CA PRO A 749 21.02 17.07 13.40
C PRO A 749 20.28 17.76 14.54
#